data_AF-A0A520QLZ1-F1
#
_entry.id   AF-A0A520QLZ1-F1
#
_cell.length_a   1.000
_cell.length_b   1.000
_cell.length_c   1.000
_cell.angle_alpha   90.00
_cell.angle_beta   90.00
_cell.angle_gamma   90.00
#
_symmetry.space_group_name_H-M   'P 1'
#
loop_
_entity.id
_entity.type
_entity.pdbx_description
1 polymer ?
#
loop_
_entity_poly.entity_id
_entity_poly.type
_entity_poly.pdbx_seq_one_letter_code
_entity_poly.pdbx_strand_id
1 'polypeptide(L)'
;MDRTGKIILIASVLLLLGAPVLQTMFGPKGQPVPEPGSEQNATSVTDTPPVIGLAPEETATNNPADSTNAAPVTPSTPTTPTTVEPVVEETTATLENEFVKFTFTSQGGGVKKVELKQFPKEIGEEVANAGPVEMNLDRGRLPLMAFEPRTASSVDRNPTADRPYPAAGSVYSISHTHSNVVMTATFGDWQVRKVFTLAADYQLQTQVTVSNTSTNSLGEADFYLLSGTANEPLNASRMMGLNFGTMWFNGDEESKVDQGWFDNKPLGCMCIPGGEPRNNYEAGQGNVEWLGAYSRFFLQAVIPAEPGSAVSVHEFRLNPLSDTEAEAVGTKVKNNQMAWETAMSIKVPSLAPGTEKTFSYTLYTGPREYDRLKAIGAANGGNQFYLLMDFGKWFGWVAEGLLRLMKWMEPHLGFLNSLKVSSWALSIIVITLFIKLIFWPITAKSTRAMKKMAQVNAKMMPEITKIREKYKNDYQKMNTKMMETYQKYGVNPLSQIGGCLPMVIQIPVFFGFFTMLRSAVELRGSEFLWAADLSAPDTIAEIAGFPINILPLLMTGTMFLQMKLQPVAPNMDPTQQALMKYMPLMFVVFFYSASSGLCLYWTVQNVLSIIQTKMTKVDPDEDNKVEVIPPGKKRKAT
;
A
#
# COMPACT_ATOMS: atom_id res chain seq x y z
N MET A 1 34.48 0.38 -19.15
CA MET A 1 33.88 0.77 -17.85
C MET A 1 34.99 0.87 -16.82
N ASP A 2 35.06 1.96 -16.06
CA ASP A 2 36.07 2.22 -15.01
C ASP A 2 35.87 1.29 -13.79
N ARG A 3 36.84 1.26 -12.84
CA ARG A 3 36.79 0.39 -11.65
C ARG A 3 35.52 0.63 -10.82
N THR A 4 35.14 1.89 -10.63
CA THR A 4 33.92 2.28 -9.91
C THR A 4 32.66 1.79 -10.62
N GLY A 5 32.58 1.92 -11.95
CA GLY A 5 31.47 1.39 -12.73
C GLY A 5 31.37 -0.13 -12.69
N LYS A 6 32.51 -0.85 -12.68
CA LYS A 6 32.51 -2.31 -12.47
C LYS A 6 31.98 -2.67 -11.09
N ILE A 7 32.38 -1.95 -10.04
CA ILE A 7 31.89 -2.19 -8.67
C ILE A 7 30.39 -1.92 -8.57
N ILE A 8 29.90 -0.79 -9.10
CA ILE A 8 28.47 -0.44 -9.06
C ILE A 8 27.66 -1.42 -9.89
N LEU A 9 28.14 -1.82 -11.08
CA LEU A 9 27.47 -2.83 -11.89
C LEU A 9 27.42 -4.18 -11.17
N ILE A 10 28.53 -4.64 -10.60
CA ILE A 10 28.57 -5.90 -9.84
C ILE A 10 27.65 -5.81 -8.63
N ALA A 11 27.68 -4.72 -7.86
CA ALA A 11 26.80 -4.52 -6.71
C ALA A 11 25.32 -4.48 -7.14
N SER A 12 24.99 -3.82 -8.25
CA SER A 12 23.63 -3.75 -8.78
C SER A 12 23.16 -5.11 -9.25
N VAL A 13 23.99 -5.87 -9.98
CA VAL A 13 23.70 -7.24 -10.41
C VAL A 13 23.55 -8.17 -9.20
N LEU A 14 24.42 -8.06 -8.20
CA LEU A 14 24.33 -8.85 -6.97
C LEU A 14 23.10 -8.49 -6.14
N LEU A 15 22.69 -7.22 -6.09
CA LEU A 15 21.44 -6.83 -5.44
C LEU A 15 20.22 -7.35 -6.22
N LEU A 16 20.26 -7.28 -7.54
CA LEU A 16 19.16 -7.71 -8.41
C LEU A 16 18.99 -9.24 -8.35
N LEU A 17 20.09 -9.99 -8.38
CA LEU A 17 20.10 -11.46 -8.30
C LEU A 17 20.02 -12.00 -6.87
N GLY A 18 20.56 -11.27 -5.89
CA GLY A 18 20.69 -11.70 -4.49
C GLY A 18 19.53 -11.27 -3.59
N ALA A 19 18.78 -10.22 -3.94
CA ALA A 19 17.61 -9.81 -3.16
C ALA A 19 16.54 -10.91 -3.00
N PRO A 20 16.22 -11.74 -4.02
CA PRO A 20 15.32 -12.88 -3.86
C PRO A 20 15.83 -13.90 -2.82
N VAL A 21 17.13 -14.23 -2.87
CA VAL A 21 17.76 -15.23 -1.99
C VAL A 21 17.88 -14.71 -0.55
N LEU A 22 18.31 -13.47 -0.36
CA LEU A 22 18.43 -12.84 0.97
C LEU A 22 17.07 -12.76 1.68
N GLN A 23 15.97 -12.53 0.96
CA GLN A 23 14.64 -12.53 1.56
C GLN A 23 14.15 -13.92 2.00
N THR A 24 14.47 -14.97 1.24
CA THR A 24 14.15 -16.35 1.68
C THR A 24 14.93 -16.74 2.94
N MET A 25 16.13 -16.18 3.15
CA MET A 25 16.97 -16.50 4.31
C MET A 25 16.77 -15.57 5.52
N PHE A 26 16.42 -14.29 5.30
CA PHE A 26 16.35 -13.25 6.34
C PHE A 26 15.02 -12.49 6.39
N GLY A 27 13.99 -12.90 5.63
CA GLY A 27 12.63 -12.39 5.81
C GLY A 27 12.11 -12.64 7.24
N PRO A 28 11.08 -11.89 7.70
CA PRO A 28 10.53 -12.05 9.04
C PRO A 28 10.14 -13.51 9.26
N LYS A 29 10.89 -14.21 10.11
CA LYS A 29 10.60 -15.59 10.49
C LYS A 29 9.30 -15.56 11.26
N GLY A 30 8.29 -16.30 10.80
CA GLY A 30 7.03 -16.43 11.52
C GLY A 30 7.30 -16.90 12.94
N GLN A 31 6.64 -16.29 13.92
CA GLN A 31 6.51 -16.93 15.22
C GLN A 31 5.81 -18.29 15.01
N PRO A 32 6.22 -19.33 15.74
CA PRO A 32 5.58 -20.64 15.64
C PRO A 32 4.09 -20.49 15.97
N VAL A 33 3.27 -21.02 15.07
CA VAL A 33 1.82 -21.17 15.25
C VAL A 33 1.60 -22.09 16.45
N PRO A 34 0.78 -21.73 17.46
CA PRO A 34 0.33 -22.70 18.45
C PRO A 34 -0.47 -23.79 17.71
N GLU A 35 -0.06 -25.05 17.85
CA GLU A 35 -0.80 -26.17 17.27
C GLU A 35 -2.25 -26.18 17.80
N PRO A 36 -3.26 -26.43 16.96
CA PRO A 36 -4.64 -26.53 17.41
C PRO A 36 -4.80 -27.84 18.19
N GLY A 37 -4.70 -27.77 19.52
CA GLY A 37 -4.90 -28.92 20.39
C GLY A 37 -4.04 -28.95 21.65
N SER A 38 -3.90 -27.84 22.39
CA SER A 38 -3.43 -27.90 23.77
C SER A 38 -3.93 -26.73 24.62
N GLU A 39 -5.24 -26.64 24.82
CA GLU A 39 -5.73 -26.13 26.10
C GLU A 39 -5.49 -27.23 27.15
N GLN A 40 -4.37 -27.15 27.86
CA GLN A 40 -4.16 -27.88 29.11
C GLN A 40 -4.02 -26.88 30.26
N ASN A 41 -5.10 -26.81 31.04
CA ASN A 41 -5.15 -26.51 32.47
C ASN A 41 -4.18 -25.45 33.01
N ALA A 42 -4.62 -24.18 33.03
CA ALA A 42 -4.12 -23.20 33.98
C ALA A 42 -4.76 -23.45 35.35
N THR A 43 -4.15 -24.32 36.17
CA THR A 43 -4.35 -24.26 37.63
C THR A 43 -3.52 -23.10 38.18
N SER A 44 -4.23 -22.19 38.84
CA SER A 44 -3.74 -21.04 39.61
C SER A 44 -2.51 -21.33 40.47
N VAL A 45 -1.47 -20.50 40.38
CA VAL A 45 -0.74 -20.00 41.56
C VAL A 45 -0.24 -18.57 41.27
N THR A 46 -0.70 -17.66 42.12
CA THR A 46 -0.21 -16.30 42.41
C THR A 46 1.31 -16.19 42.48
N ASP A 47 1.89 -15.12 41.92
CA ASP A 47 2.75 -14.26 42.74
C ASP A 47 2.94 -12.85 42.15
N THR A 48 2.94 -11.89 43.07
CA THR A 48 2.99 -10.43 42.87
C THR A 48 4.46 -9.95 43.04
N PRO A 49 4.89 -8.81 42.47
CA PRO A 49 6.30 -8.41 42.40
C PRO A 49 6.89 -7.90 43.73
N PRO A 50 8.23 -7.77 43.85
CA PRO A 50 8.86 -7.36 45.11
C PRO A 50 8.76 -5.85 45.33
N VAL A 51 8.41 -5.45 46.56
CA VAL A 51 8.55 -4.08 47.08
C VAL A 51 9.66 -4.07 48.13
N ILE A 52 10.56 -3.09 48.00
CA ILE A 52 11.68 -2.82 48.90
C ILE A 52 11.17 -2.21 50.22
N GLY A 53 11.64 -2.68 51.37
CA GLY A 53 11.48 -1.97 52.64
C GLY A 53 11.79 -2.77 53.91
N LEU A 54 13.07 -2.75 54.31
CA LEU A 54 13.66 -2.72 55.67
C LEU A 54 13.07 -3.54 56.85
N ALA A 55 14.00 -4.25 57.51
CA ALA A 55 13.94 -5.13 58.69
C ALA A 55 13.55 -4.43 60.04
N PRO A 56 13.61 -5.07 61.24
CA PRO A 56 13.95 -6.46 61.58
C PRO A 56 13.10 -7.12 62.71
N GLU A 57 13.51 -8.35 63.04
CA GLU A 57 13.54 -9.00 64.38
C GLU A 57 12.43 -9.97 64.87
N GLU A 58 12.96 -11.17 65.17
CA GLU A 58 12.69 -12.04 66.33
C GLU A 58 11.64 -13.17 66.31
N THR A 59 12.20 -14.39 66.17
CA THR A 59 12.03 -15.61 66.99
C THR A 59 10.67 -16.32 67.04
N ALA A 60 10.66 -17.59 66.57
CA ALA A 60 10.71 -18.80 67.41
C ALA A 60 9.85 -19.98 66.89
N THR A 61 10.49 -21.16 66.95
CA THR A 61 9.97 -22.50 67.29
C THR A 61 9.32 -23.43 66.24
N ASN A 62 10.19 -24.33 65.75
CA ASN A 62 10.05 -25.78 65.48
C ASN A 62 8.80 -26.55 65.98
N ASN A 63 8.22 -27.36 65.06
CA ASN A 63 8.01 -28.85 65.04
C ASN A 63 7.55 -29.61 66.32
N PRO A 64 6.91 -30.82 66.25
CA PRO A 64 7.27 -31.94 65.34
C PRO A 64 6.18 -32.99 64.94
N ALA A 65 6.57 -33.88 63.99
CA ALA A 65 6.31 -35.35 63.86
C ALA A 65 4.84 -35.86 63.72
N ASP A 66 4.49 -37.03 63.15
CA ASP A 66 5.21 -38.19 62.62
C ASP A 66 4.24 -39.08 61.77
N SER A 67 4.84 -40.00 61.01
CA SER A 67 4.35 -41.35 60.64
C SER A 67 3.29 -41.60 59.55
N THR A 68 3.83 -42.20 58.49
CA THR A 68 3.35 -43.24 57.56
C THR A 68 2.19 -44.17 57.96
N ASN A 69 1.25 -44.40 57.04
CA ASN A 69 0.94 -45.76 56.53
C ASN A 69 0.03 -45.74 55.27
N ALA A 70 0.28 -46.68 54.37
CA ALA A 70 -0.39 -46.86 53.08
C ALA A 70 -1.46 -47.97 53.12
N ALA A 71 -2.55 -47.80 52.35
CA ALA A 71 -3.35 -48.81 51.61
C ALA A 71 -4.67 -48.17 51.09
N PRO A 72 -5.43 -48.78 50.17
CA PRO A 72 -5.11 -49.14 48.80
C PRO A 72 -6.08 -48.51 47.76
N VAL A 73 -5.65 -48.49 46.50
CA VAL A 73 -6.36 -48.00 45.31
C VAL A 73 -7.63 -48.81 44.98
N THR A 74 -8.71 -48.10 44.66
CA THR A 74 -9.95 -48.66 44.06
C THR A 74 -10.06 -48.19 42.60
N PRO A 75 -10.45 -49.01 41.61
CA PRO A 75 -10.46 -48.64 40.21
C PRO A 75 -11.65 -47.73 39.87
N SER A 76 -11.38 -46.60 39.22
CA SER A 76 -12.37 -45.67 38.68
C SER A 76 -13.11 -46.26 37.46
N THR A 77 -14.43 -46.14 37.49
CA THR A 77 -15.37 -46.46 36.41
C THR A 77 -15.12 -45.60 35.16
N PRO A 78 -15.37 -46.10 33.93
CA PRO A 78 -15.09 -45.34 32.71
C PRO A 78 -16.02 -44.14 32.54
N THR A 79 -15.41 -43.02 32.18
CA THR A 79 -16.01 -41.74 31.82
C THR A 79 -17.02 -41.90 30.68
N THR A 80 -18.21 -41.30 30.85
CA THR A 80 -19.20 -41.05 29.80
C THR A 80 -18.54 -40.34 28.61
N PRO A 81 -18.82 -40.72 27.35
CA PRO A 81 -18.28 -40.01 26.20
C PRO A 81 -18.87 -38.60 26.15
N THR A 82 -17.98 -37.62 26.04
CA THR A 82 -18.26 -36.22 25.72
C THR A 82 -19.26 -36.16 24.57
N THR A 83 -20.41 -35.54 24.83
CA THR A 83 -21.38 -35.17 23.79
C THR A 83 -20.65 -34.22 22.84
N VAL A 84 -20.33 -34.70 21.65
CA VAL A 84 -19.84 -33.87 20.55
C VAL A 84 -21.01 -32.93 20.22
N GLU A 85 -20.84 -31.64 20.49
CA GLU A 85 -21.81 -30.63 20.05
C GLU A 85 -22.04 -30.79 18.54
N PRO A 86 -23.30 -30.77 18.07
CA PRO A 86 -23.60 -30.95 16.66
C PRO A 86 -22.96 -29.80 15.87
N VAL A 87 -22.05 -30.14 14.96
CA VAL A 87 -21.51 -29.20 13.97
C VAL A 87 -22.69 -28.74 13.12
N VAL A 88 -23.16 -27.51 13.34
CA VAL A 88 -24.25 -26.94 12.54
C VAL A 88 -23.72 -26.72 11.13
N GLU A 89 -24.31 -27.42 10.16
CA GLU A 89 -23.85 -27.33 8.76
C GLU A 89 -24.00 -25.89 8.22
N GLU A 90 -22.95 -25.42 7.55
CA GLU A 90 -22.91 -24.10 6.93
C GLU A 90 -23.89 -24.06 5.74
N THR A 91 -24.83 -23.13 5.77
CA THR A 91 -25.74 -22.87 4.64
C THR A 91 -25.27 -21.63 3.89
N THR A 92 -25.42 -21.64 2.57
CA THR A 92 -25.00 -20.53 1.70
C THR A 92 -26.14 -20.04 0.82
N ALA A 93 -26.08 -18.77 0.44
CA ALA A 93 -27.01 -18.16 -0.52
C ALA A 93 -26.24 -17.22 -1.45
N THR A 94 -26.79 -16.91 -2.63
CA THR A 94 -26.11 -16.06 -3.61
C THR A 94 -27.03 -14.97 -4.16
N LEU A 95 -26.49 -13.76 -4.34
CA LEU A 95 -27.12 -12.69 -5.11
C LEU A 95 -26.15 -12.22 -6.19
N GLU A 96 -26.64 -11.98 -7.40
CA GLU A 96 -25.78 -11.56 -8.51
C GLU A 96 -26.47 -10.61 -9.50
N ASN A 97 -25.65 -9.75 -10.13
CA ASN A 97 -26.03 -8.90 -11.25
C ASN A 97 -24.98 -9.05 -12.38
N GLU A 98 -24.94 -8.10 -13.31
CA GLU A 98 -23.98 -8.06 -14.43
C GLU A 98 -22.52 -7.84 -13.97
N PHE A 99 -22.31 -7.19 -12.82
CA PHE A 99 -21.00 -6.75 -12.34
C PHE A 99 -20.40 -7.67 -11.28
N VAL A 100 -21.23 -8.20 -10.39
CA VAL A 100 -20.80 -8.86 -9.15
C VAL A 100 -21.69 -10.04 -8.77
N LYS A 101 -21.10 -11.02 -8.11
CA LYS A 101 -21.82 -12.10 -7.40
C LYS A 101 -21.35 -12.15 -5.95
N PHE A 102 -22.31 -12.01 -5.03
CA PHE A 102 -22.13 -12.11 -3.59
C PHE A 102 -22.54 -13.52 -3.14
N THR A 103 -21.66 -14.18 -2.39
CA THR A 103 -21.96 -15.45 -1.72
C THR A 103 -22.01 -15.20 -0.22
N PHE A 104 -23.15 -15.57 0.36
CA PHE A 104 -23.50 -15.38 1.76
C PHE A 104 -23.33 -16.68 2.55
N THR A 105 -23.05 -16.56 3.84
CA THR A 105 -22.89 -17.70 4.76
C THR A 105 -23.72 -17.53 6.03
N SER A 106 -24.23 -18.64 6.58
CA SER A 106 -24.87 -18.65 7.90
C SER A 106 -23.88 -18.41 9.02
N GLN A 107 -22.60 -18.71 8.83
CA GLN A 107 -21.56 -18.53 9.86
C GLN A 107 -21.18 -17.05 9.97
N GLY A 108 -21.59 -16.36 11.05
CA GLY A 108 -21.44 -14.91 11.23
C GLY A 108 -22.45 -14.05 10.46
N GLY A 109 -23.28 -14.67 9.61
CA GLY A 109 -24.40 -14.03 8.92
C GLY A 109 -23.99 -12.86 8.03
N GLY A 110 -23.14 -13.12 7.03
CA GLY A 110 -22.56 -12.09 6.18
C GLY A 110 -22.12 -12.60 4.81
N VAL A 111 -21.34 -11.79 4.10
CA VAL A 111 -20.77 -12.09 2.79
C VAL A 111 -19.42 -12.79 2.97
N LYS A 112 -19.36 -14.05 2.52
CA LYS A 112 -18.18 -14.92 2.56
C LYS A 112 -17.27 -14.69 1.36
N LYS A 113 -17.86 -14.55 0.17
CA LYS A 113 -17.12 -14.43 -1.09
C LYS A 113 -17.76 -13.43 -2.03
N VAL A 114 -16.93 -12.67 -2.75
CA VAL A 114 -17.37 -11.75 -3.81
C VAL A 114 -16.60 -12.03 -5.10
N GLU A 115 -17.32 -12.20 -6.20
CA GLU A 115 -16.75 -12.42 -7.54
C GLU A 115 -17.01 -11.19 -8.42
N LEU A 116 -15.96 -10.57 -8.94
CA LEU A 116 -16.04 -9.39 -9.81
C LEU A 116 -16.04 -9.79 -11.29
N LYS A 117 -17.22 -9.89 -11.90
CA LYS A 117 -17.43 -10.47 -13.23
C LYS A 117 -16.73 -9.73 -14.38
N GLN A 118 -16.51 -8.42 -14.22
CA GLN A 118 -15.87 -7.57 -15.23
C GLN A 118 -14.33 -7.59 -15.17
N PHE A 119 -13.75 -8.29 -14.19
CA PHE A 119 -12.29 -8.31 -13.98
C PHE A 119 -11.79 -9.74 -14.00
N PRO A 120 -10.98 -10.14 -15.01
CA PRO A 120 -10.40 -11.47 -15.03
C PRO A 120 -9.30 -11.60 -13.96
N LYS A 121 -9.20 -12.80 -13.38
CA LYS A 121 -8.19 -13.15 -12.38
C LYS A 121 -6.79 -13.07 -12.97
N GLU A 122 -6.61 -13.59 -14.17
CA GLU A 122 -5.36 -13.61 -14.94
C GLU A 122 -5.43 -12.65 -16.13
N ILE A 123 -4.27 -12.21 -16.61
CA ILE A 123 -4.12 -11.19 -17.67
C ILE A 123 -3.11 -11.69 -18.69
N GLY A 124 -3.36 -11.48 -19.99
CA GLY A 124 -2.50 -11.94 -21.08
C GLY A 124 -3.10 -13.11 -21.88
N GLU A 125 -2.25 -14.00 -22.40
CA GLU A 125 -2.66 -15.08 -23.33
C GLU A 125 -3.59 -16.13 -22.69
N GLU A 126 -3.66 -16.18 -21.36
CA GLU A 126 -4.50 -17.12 -20.58
C GLU A 126 -5.90 -16.55 -20.23
N VAL A 127 -6.22 -15.31 -20.62
CA VAL A 127 -7.48 -14.62 -20.26
C VAL A 127 -8.72 -15.35 -20.75
N ALA A 128 -8.66 -16.05 -21.89
CA ALA A 128 -9.83 -16.70 -22.49
C ALA A 128 -10.47 -17.77 -21.58
N ASN A 129 -9.72 -18.31 -20.61
CA ASN A 129 -10.20 -19.32 -19.66
C ASN A 129 -10.14 -18.85 -18.20
N ALA A 130 -9.77 -17.59 -17.95
CA ALA A 130 -9.59 -17.07 -16.60
C ALA A 130 -10.95 -16.78 -15.94
N GLY A 131 -11.14 -17.29 -14.71
CA GLY A 131 -12.29 -16.93 -13.88
C GLY A 131 -12.24 -15.45 -13.43
N PRO A 132 -13.32 -14.92 -12.84
CA PRO A 132 -13.35 -13.55 -12.33
C PRO A 132 -12.39 -13.38 -11.14
N VAL A 133 -12.02 -12.14 -10.84
CA VAL A 133 -11.32 -11.79 -9.59
C VAL A 133 -12.24 -12.15 -8.42
N GLU A 134 -11.71 -12.95 -7.50
CA GLU A 134 -12.43 -13.40 -6.31
C GLU A 134 -11.85 -12.75 -5.05
N MET A 135 -12.73 -12.30 -4.16
CA MET A 135 -12.40 -11.88 -2.81
C MET A 135 -12.99 -12.88 -1.82
N ASN A 136 -12.12 -13.69 -1.20
CA ASN A 136 -12.49 -14.55 -0.08
C ASN A 136 -12.34 -13.76 1.21
N LEU A 137 -13.46 -13.44 1.84
CA LEU A 137 -13.56 -12.44 2.90
C LEU A 137 -13.47 -13.06 4.30
N ASP A 138 -13.72 -14.37 4.41
CA ASP A 138 -13.81 -15.13 5.66
C ASP A 138 -12.61 -16.05 5.91
N ARG A 139 -11.46 -15.82 5.26
CA ARG A 139 -10.24 -16.67 5.33
C ARG A 139 -9.66 -16.81 6.75
N GLY A 140 -10.34 -17.57 7.62
CA GLY A 140 -10.08 -17.71 9.05
C GLY A 140 -10.71 -16.64 9.94
N ARG A 141 -11.68 -15.87 9.45
CA ARG A 141 -12.31 -14.75 10.17
C ARG A 141 -13.81 -14.63 9.88
N LEU A 142 -14.45 -13.64 10.48
CA LEU A 142 -15.86 -13.35 10.27
C LEU A 142 -16.11 -12.89 8.82
N PRO A 143 -17.26 -13.22 8.22
CA PRO A 143 -17.62 -12.71 6.90
C PRO A 143 -17.90 -11.21 6.94
N LEU A 144 -17.77 -10.54 5.80
CA LEU A 144 -18.11 -9.12 5.65
C LEU A 144 -19.59 -8.88 6.01
N MET A 145 -19.89 -7.76 6.67
CA MET A 145 -21.19 -7.46 7.29
C MET A 145 -21.59 -8.38 8.46
N ALA A 146 -20.66 -9.16 9.02
CA ALA A 146 -20.86 -9.76 10.34
C ALA A 146 -21.19 -8.65 11.36
N PHE A 147 -22.12 -8.94 12.26
CA PHE A 147 -22.65 -7.97 13.23
C PHE A 147 -22.69 -8.69 14.56
N GLU A 148 -21.70 -8.40 15.41
CA GLU A 148 -21.42 -9.16 16.62
C GLU A 148 -21.39 -8.22 17.83
N PRO A 149 -21.88 -8.65 19.00
CA PRO A 149 -21.84 -7.86 20.20
C PRO A 149 -20.40 -7.68 20.70
N ARG A 150 -20.15 -6.59 21.43
CA ARG A 150 -18.86 -6.34 22.09
C ARG A 150 -18.56 -7.40 23.16
N THR A 151 -17.31 -7.88 23.21
CA THR A 151 -16.84 -8.86 24.20
C THR A 151 -15.83 -8.30 25.20
N ALA A 152 -15.05 -7.27 24.84
CA ALA A 152 -14.02 -6.69 25.70
C ALA A 152 -14.31 -5.23 26.05
N SER A 153 -14.08 -4.83 27.31
CA SER A 153 -14.39 -3.48 27.83
C SER A 153 -13.39 -2.41 27.40
N SER A 154 -12.15 -2.77 27.06
CA SER A 154 -11.13 -1.85 26.53
C SER A 154 -10.37 -2.49 25.36
N VAL A 155 -9.90 -1.64 24.43
CA VAL A 155 -9.05 -2.09 23.32
C VAL A 155 -7.60 -2.10 23.79
N ASP A 156 -7.09 -3.30 24.10
CA ASP A 156 -5.67 -3.50 24.40
C ASP A 156 -4.88 -3.52 23.07
N ARG A 157 -3.77 -2.78 23.04
CA ARG A 157 -2.91 -2.63 21.85
C ARG A 157 -1.73 -3.59 21.85
N ASN A 158 -1.57 -4.39 22.90
CA ASN A 158 -0.55 -5.43 23.00
C ASN A 158 -0.62 -6.36 21.77
N PRO A 159 0.50 -6.73 21.13
CA PRO A 159 0.51 -7.64 19.98
C PRO A 159 -0.31 -8.93 20.11
N THR A 160 -0.56 -9.42 21.33
CA THR A 160 -1.33 -10.63 21.60
C THR A 160 -2.75 -10.37 22.11
N ALA A 161 -3.19 -9.11 22.16
CA ALA A 161 -4.51 -8.75 22.66
C ALA A 161 -5.60 -9.25 21.72
N ASP A 162 -6.67 -9.79 22.29
CA ASP A 162 -7.86 -10.14 21.51
C ASP A 162 -8.55 -8.89 20.96
N ARG A 163 -9.25 -9.06 19.84
CA ARG A 163 -10.13 -8.04 19.28
C ARG A 163 -11.37 -7.83 20.16
N PRO A 164 -12.07 -6.68 20.08
CA PRO A 164 -13.17 -6.36 20.98
C PRO A 164 -14.51 -7.07 20.70
N TYR A 165 -14.52 -8.09 19.84
CA TYR A 165 -15.69 -8.89 19.44
C TYR A 165 -15.31 -10.37 19.19
N PRO A 166 -16.27 -11.32 19.23
CA PRO A 166 -16.01 -12.76 19.23
C PRO A 166 -15.16 -13.24 18.05
N ALA A 167 -14.32 -14.27 18.27
CA ALA A 167 -13.50 -14.90 17.23
C ALA A 167 -14.34 -15.71 16.22
N ALA A 168 -15.28 -16.51 16.73
CA ALA A 168 -16.24 -17.27 15.95
C ALA A 168 -17.55 -16.49 15.82
N GLY A 169 -18.13 -16.48 14.62
CA GLY A 169 -19.40 -15.80 14.36
C GLY A 169 -20.58 -16.60 14.87
N SER A 170 -21.65 -15.89 15.22
CA SER A 170 -22.90 -16.57 15.56
C SER A 170 -23.54 -17.20 14.32
N VAL A 171 -24.26 -18.31 14.50
CA VAL A 171 -24.93 -18.98 13.38
C VAL A 171 -26.27 -18.30 13.09
N TYR A 172 -26.45 -17.85 11.85
CA TYR A 172 -27.68 -17.23 11.38
C TYR A 172 -28.55 -18.22 10.60
N SER A 173 -29.85 -18.13 10.80
CA SER A 173 -30.82 -18.73 9.87
C SER A 173 -30.88 -17.92 8.58
N ILE A 174 -30.77 -18.57 7.42
CA ILE A 174 -30.82 -17.90 6.10
C ILE A 174 -32.14 -18.21 5.40
N SER A 175 -32.78 -17.17 4.89
CA SER A 175 -33.86 -17.24 3.91
C SER A 175 -33.50 -16.35 2.72
N HIS A 176 -33.72 -16.81 1.50
CA HIS A 176 -33.37 -16.02 0.32
C HIS A 176 -34.47 -16.06 -0.75
N THR A 177 -34.50 -15.00 -1.53
CA THR A 177 -35.32 -14.82 -2.73
C THR A 177 -34.41 -14.40 -3.88
N HIS A 178 -34.95 -14.24 -5.09
CA HIS A 178 -34.17 -13.77 -6.24
C HIS A 178 -33.57 -12.35 -6.06
N SER A 179 -34.10 -11.54 -5.14
CA SER A 179 -33.68 -10.14 -4.96
C SER A 179 -33.01 -9.85 -3.62
N ASN A 180 -33.36 -10.63 -2.59
CA ASN A 180 -32.96 -10.36 -1.21
C ASN A 180 -32.53 -11.63 -0.47
N VAL A 181 -31.55 -11.48 0.43
CA VAL A 181 -31.16 -12.48 1.43
C VAL A 181 -31.50 -11.92 2.82
N VAL A 182 -32.23 -12.70 3.60
CA VAL A 182 -32.62 -12.36 4.98
C VAL A 182 -31.93 -13.32 5.92
N MET A 183 -31.29 -12.78 6.95
CA MET A 183 -30.60 -13.55 7.97
C MET A 183 -31.06 -13.17 9.36
N THR A 184 -31.32 -14.15 10.23
CA THR A 184 -31.73 -13.88 11.61
C THR A 184 -30.92 -14.71 12.61
N ALA A 185 -30.42 -14.05 13.66
CA ALA A 185 -29.75 -14.68 14.80
C ALA A 185 -30.21 -14.03 16.12
N THR A 186 -29.97 -14.71 17.24
CA THR A 186 -30.34 -14.25 18.58
C THR A 186 -29.08 -14.24 19.47
N PHE A 187 -28.89 -13.17 20.23
CA PHE A 187 -27.75 -12.89 21.09
C PHE A 187 -28.27 -12.58 22.51
N GLY A 188 -28.46 -13.62 23.32
CA GLY A 188 -29.17 -13.48 24.59
C GLY A 188 -30.60 -12.98 24.35
N ASP A 189 -30.95 -11.82 24.89
CA ASP A 189 -32.28 -11.20 24.73
C ASP A 189 -32.43 -10.33 23.46
N TRP A 190 -31.34 -10.12 22.72
CA TRP A 190 -31.32 -9.37 21.47
C TRP A 190 -31.60 -10.28 20.28
N GLN A 191 -32.49 -9.88 19.38
CA GLN A 191 -32.63 -10.52 18.07
C GLN A 191 -32.12 -9.58 16.98
N VAL A 192 -31.23 -10.09 16.14
CA VAL A 192 -30.65 -9.36 14.99
C VAL A 192 -31.18 -9.97 13.71
N ARG A 193 -31.82 -9.12 12.89
CA ARG A 193 -32.30 -9.46 11.55
C ARG A 193 -31.60 -8.60 10.52
N LYS A 194 -30.91 -9.23 9.57
CA LYS A 194 -30.24 -8.57 8.44
C LYS A 194 -30.99 -8.82 7.15
N VAL A 195 -31.14 -7.79 6.34
CA VAL A 195 -31.69 -7.89 4.98
C VAL A 195 -30.67 -7.31 4.01
N PHE A 196 -30.23 -8.14 3.08
CA PHE A 196 -29.32 -7.77 2.01
C PHE A 196 -30.10 -7.67 0.70
N THR A 197 -30.02 -6.53 0.03
CA THR A 197 -30.67 -6.25 -1.25
C THR A 197 -29.63 -5.86 -2.26
N LEU A 198 -29.61 -6.56 -3.40
CA LEU A 198 -28.67 -6.24 -4.46
C LEU A 198 -29.02 -4.89 -5.10
N ALA A 199 -28.02 -4.02 -5.21
CA ALA A 199 -28.16 -2.72 -5.84
C ALA A 199 -27.40 -2.65 -7.18
N ALA A 200 -27.32 -1.46 -7.77
CA ALA A 200 -26.58 -1.24 -9.00
C ALA A 200 -25.07 -1.42 -8.80
N ASP A 201 -24.38 -1.76 -9.88
CA ASP A 201 -22.92 -1.95 -9.91
C ASP A 201 -22.43 -2.99 -8.88
N TYR A 202 -21.49 -2.60 -8.03
CA TYR A 202 -20.84 -3.40 -7.00
C TYR A 202 -21.42 -3.14 -5.60
N GLN A 203 -22.63 -2.58 -5.52
CA GLN A 203 -23.25 -2.15 -4.26
C GLN A 203 -24.24 -3.20 -3.73
N LEU A 204 -24.27 -3.33 -2.41
CA LEU A 204 -25.22 -4.13 -1.65
C LEU A 204 -25.84 -3.26 -0.56
N GLN A 205 -27.15 -3.08 -0.62
CA GLN A 205 -27.90 -2.39 0.42
C GLN A 205 -28.17 -3.35 1.58
N THR A 206 -27.82 -2.94 2.79
CA THR A 206 -27.95 -3.78 3.98
C THR A 206 -28.74 -3.05 5.05
N GLN A 207 -29.80 -3.69 5.54
CA GLN A 207 -30.54 -3.23 6.71
C GLN A 207 -30.31 -4.20 7.85
N VAL A 208 -29.86 -3.68 8.99
CA VAL A 208 -29.67 -4.46 10.23
C VAL A 208 -30.70 -3.96 11.24
N THR A 209 -31.65 -4.81 11.59
CA THR A 209 -32.68 -4.52 12.60
C THR A 209 -32.34 -5.28 13.87
N VAL A 210 -32.21 -4.54 14.96
CA VAL A 210 -31.96 -5.07 16.30
C VAL A 210 -33.24 -4.89 17.10
N SER A 211 -33.74 -5.96 17.70
CA SER A 211 -35.01 -5.98 18.43
C SER A 211 -34.85 -6.61 19.81
N ASN A 212 -35.68 -6.15 20.76
CA ASN A 212 -35.75 -6.70 22.11
C ASN A 212 -36.87 -7.74 22.19
N THR A 213 -36.49 -9.02 22.32
CA THR A 213 -37.44 -10.14 22.44
C THR A 213 -37.81 -10.50 23.88
N SER A 214 -37.23 -9.82 24.86
CA SER A 214 -37.50 -10.06 26.27
C SER A 214 -38.71 -9.26 26.79
N THR A 215 -39.12 -9.55 28.01
CA THR A 215 -40.14 -8.79 28.74
C THR A 215 -39.58 -7.58 29.49
N ASN A 216 -38.25 -7.42 29.55
CA ASN A 216 -37.56 -6.34 30.27
C ASN A 216 -36.96 -5.33 29.29
N SER A 217 -36.72 -4.10 29.75
CA SER A 217 -35.96 -3.13 28.94
C SER A 217 -34.51 -3.56 28.85
N LEU A 218 -33.96 -3.61 27.64
CA LEU A 218 -32.53 -3.85 27.45
C LEU A 218 -31.77 -2.54 27.53
N GLY A 219 -30.61 -2.57 28.20
CA GLY A 219 -29.70 -1.44 28.28
C GLY A 219 -29.09 -1.09 26.92
N GLU A 220 -28.31 -0.02 26.89
CA GLU A 220 -27.47 0.29 25.73
C GLU A 220 -26.42 -0.81 25.51
N ALA A 221 -26.13 -1.13 24.25
CA ALA A 221 -25.16 -2.15 23.89
C ALA A 221 -24.32 -1.73 22.67
N ASP A 222 -23.04 -2.08 22.69
CA ASP A 222 -22.13 -1.88 21.57
C ASP A 222 -22.10 -3.13 20.68
N PHE A 223 -22.23 -2.93 19.38
CA PHE A 223 -22.02 -3.95 18.35
C PHE A 223 -20.91 -3.53 17.41
N TYR A 224 -20.29 -4.51 16.76
CA TYR A 224 -19.30 -4.30 15.72
C TYR A 224 -19.81 -4.83 14.38
N LEU A 225 -19.84 -3.96 13.38
CA LEU A 225 -20.16 -4.30 12.00
C LEU A 225 -18.88 -4.45 11.19
N LEU A 226 -18.57 -5.67 10.76
CA LEU A 226 -17.40 -5.90 9.90
C LEU A 226 -17.59 -5.23 8.53
N SER A 227 -16.65 -4.38 8.15
CA SER A 227 -16.77 -3.48 7.00
C SER A 227 -15.73 -3.71 5.90
N GLY A 228 -14.69 -4.51 6.17
CA GLY A 228 -13.72 -4.90 5.16
C GLY A 228 -12.50 -5.63 5.70
N THR A 229 -11.85 -6.41 4.85
CA THR A 229 -10.58 -7.09 5.12
C THR A 229 -9.56 -6.75 4.03
N ALA A 230 -8.42 -6.19 4.42
CA ALA A 230 -7.31 -5.90 3.51
C ALA A 230 -6.21 -6.94 3.71
N ASN A 231 -5.86 -7.65 2.65
CA ASN A 231 -4.86 -8.72 2.68
C ASN A 231 -3.58 -8.28 1.96
N GLU A 232 -2.44 -8.69 2.50
CA GLU A 232 -1.15 -8.51 1.84
C GLU A 232 -1.17 -9.18 0.46
N PRO A 233 -0.77 -8.50 -0.62
CA PRO A 233 -0.79 -9.09 -1.95
C PRO A 233 0.23 -10.21 -2.06
N LEU A 234 -0.16 -11.32 -2.70
CA LEU A 234 0.68 -12.51 -2.90
C LEU A 234 1.96 -12.24 -3.68
N ASN A 235 1.84 -11.47 -4.77
CA ASN A 235 2.95 -11.07 -5.61
C ASN A 235 3.32 -9.63 -5.29
N ALA A 236 4.11 -9.44 -4.23
CA ALA A 236 4.63 -8.13 -3.86
C ALA A 236 5.54 -7.59 -4.97
N SER A 237 5.09 -6.59 -5.75
CA SER A 237 6.00 -5.69 -6.44
C SER A 237 6.80 -4.94 -5.36
N ARG A 238 8.05 -5.37 -5.18
CA ARG A 238 8.83 -5.22 -3.94
C ARG A 238 9.19 -3.79 -3.54
N MET A 239 8.94 -2.75 -4.35
CA MET A 239 9.60 -1.45 -4.10
C MET A 239 8.78 -0.16 -4.32
N MET A 240 7.46 -0.23 -4.55
CA MET A 240 6.66 1.00 -4.75
C MET A 240 5.36 1.05 -3.95
N GLY A 241 5.43 0.56 -2.71
CA GLY A 241 4.37 0.61 -1.71
C GLY A 241 3.30 -0.45 -1.97
N LEU A 242 3.11 -1.33 -0.98
CA LEU A 242 1.93 -2.17 -0.93
C LEU A 242 0.75 -1.22 -0.63
N ASN A 243 0.01 -0.80 -1.66
CA ASN A 243 -1.14 0.10 -1.49
C ASN A 243 -2.35 -0.74 -1.03
N PHE A 244 -2.23 -1.32 0.15
CA PHE A 244 -3.31 -1.99 0.87
C PHE A 244 -3.33 -1.49 2.32
N GLY A 245 -4.49 -1.53 2.94
CA GLY A 245 -4.68 -0.96 4.27
C GLY A 245 -6.13 -0.63 4.50
N THR A 246 -6.38 0.19 5.52
CA THR A 246 -7.71 0.62 5.90
C THR A 246 -7.78 2.14 5.90
N MET A 247 -8.96 2.66 5.59
CA MET A 247 -9.22 4.10 5.57
C MET A 247 -10.64 4.36 6.05
N TRP A 248 -10.81 5.47 6.75
CA TRP A 248 -12.09 5.91 7.26
C TRP A 248 -12.18 7.44 7.22
N PHE A 249 -13.40 7.97 7.30
CA PHE A 249 -13.69 9.39 7.19
C PHE A 249 -14.67 9.83 8.24
N ASN A 250 -14.39 10.98 8.85
CA ASN A 250 -15.15 11.54 9.97
C ASN A 250 -16.00 12.76 9.60
N GLY A 251 -16.24 13.00 8.30
CA GLY A 251 -16.93 14.20 7.80
C GLY A 251 -16.00 15.38 7.47
N ASP A 252 -14.83 15.44 8.10
CA ASP A 252 -13.86 16.53 7.92
C ASP A 252 -12.57 16.06 7.22
N GLU A 253 -12.00 14.94 7.67
CA GLU A 253 -10.73 14.40 7.19
C GLU A 253 -10.75 12.87 7.05
N GLU A 254 -10.02 12.38 6.05
CA GLU A 254 -9.72 10.97 5.92
C GLU A 254 -8.51 10.59 6.78
N SER A 255 -8.64 9.44 7.43
CA SER A 255 -7.60 8.80 8.22
C SER A 255 -7.28 7.43 7.64
N LYS A 256 -5.98 7.14 7.53
CA LYS A 256 -5.45 5.87 6.99
C LYS A 256 -4.69 5.13 8.06
N VAL A 257 -4.86 3.82 8.10
CA VAL A 257 -4.07 2.91 8.93
C VAL A 257 -3.44 1.85 8.02
N ASP A 258 -2.14 1.68 8.16
CA ASP A 258 -1.35 0.73 7.38
C ASP A 258 -0.28 0.07 8.27
N GLN A 259 0.50 -0.82 7.66
CA GLN A 259 1.58 -1.55 8.32
C GLN A 259 2.52 -0.66 9.14
N GLY A 260 2.81 0.56 8.68
CA GLY A 260 3.73 1.46 9.38
C GLY A 260 3.24 1.83 10.77
N TRP A 261 1.91 1.93 10.95
CA TRP A 261 1.30 2.21 12.25
C TRP A 261 1.40 1.01 13.20
N PHE A 262 1.10 -0.20 12.72
CA PHE A 262 1.16 -1.44 13.51
C PHE A 262 2.59 -1.85 13.87
N ASP A 263 3.54 -1.65 12.95
CA ASP A 263 4.97 -1.84 13.21
C ASP A 263 5.55 -0.85 14.24
N ASN A 264 4.79 0.18 14.61
CA ASN A 264 5.20 1.26 15.51
C ASN A 264 6.56 1.89 15.12
N LYS A 265 6.81 2.01 13.82
CA LYS A 265 8.02 2.61 13.27
C LYS A 265 7.88 4.13 13.17
N PRO A 266 8.85 4.93 13.63
CA PRO A 266 8.84 6.37 13.40
C PRO A 266 8.89 6.67 11.90
N LEU A 267 8.16 7.70 11.47
CA LEU A 267 7.93 8.05 10.06
C LEU A 267 9.22 7.96 9.21
N GLY A 268 9.28 6.94 8.35
CA GLY A 268 10.08 6.93 7.13
C GLY A 268 11.59 6.72 7.25
N CYS A 269 12.16 6.50 8.45
CA CYS A 269 13.60 6.22 8.59
C CYS A 269 13.83 4.77 9.01
N MET A 270 14.28 3.92 8.06
CA MET A 270 14.68 2.53 8.31
C MET A 270 15.76 2.34 9.39
N CYS A 271 16.38 3.43 9.88
CA CYS A 271 17.53 3.41 10.77
C CYS A 271 17.20 3.68 12.26
N ILE A 272 15.94 3.97 12.60
CA ILE A 272 15.54 4.20 14.00
C ILE A 272 14.75 2.97 14.49
N PRO A 273 15.14 2.33 15.61
CA PRO A 273 14.35 1.26 16.21
C PRO A 273 12.93 1.78 16.50
N GLY A 274 11.91 1.08 16.00
CA GLY A 274 10.52 1.35 16.34
C GLY A 274 10.23 1.06 17.81
N GLY A 275 9.07 1.51 18.28
CA GLY A 275 8.55 1.04 19.56
C GLY A 275 7.99 -0.38 19.45
N GLU A 276 7.35 -0.88 20.51
CA GLU A 276 6.72 -2.20 20.48
C GLU A 276 5.60 -2.25 19.43
N PRO A 277 5.47 -3.34 18.65
CA PRO A 277 4.38 -3.49 17.68
C PRO A 277 3.01 -3.39 18.34
N ARG A 278 1.99 -3.10 17.53
CA ARG A 278 0.59 -2.99 17.93
C ARG A 278 -0.23 -3.94 17.06
N ASN A 279 -1.38 -4.41 17.56
CA ASN A 279 -2.30 -5.23 16.76
C ASN A 279 -3.70 -4.60 16.63
N ASN A 280 -4.12 -3.78 17.59
CA ASN A 280 -5.44 -3.15 17.62
C ASN A 280 -5.32 -1.64 17.46
N TYR A 281 -6.15 -1.09 16.59
CA TYR A 281 -6.33 0.34 16.37
C TYR A 281 -7.79 0.70 16.66
N GLU A 282 -7.99 1.83 17.34
CA GLU A 282 -9.31 2.40 17.57
C GLU A 282 -9.29 3.91 17.34
N ALA A 283 -10.28 4.45 16.62
CA ALA A 283 -10.44 5.88 16.34
C ALA A 283 -11.90 6.26 16.02
N GLY A 284 -12.12 7.48 15.52
CA GLY A 284 -13.44 7.96 15.06
C GLY A 284 -14.34 8.57 16.13
N GLN A 285 -14.37 7.98 17.32
CA GLN A 285 -15.02 8.47 18.56
C GLN A 285 -16.13 9.52 18.34
N GLY A 286 -17.22 9.10 17.68
CA GLY A 286 -18.47 9.82 17.53
C GLY A 286 -18.87 10.19 16.11
N ASN A 287 -17.98 10.10 15.11
CA ASN A 287 -18.36 10.37 13.73
C ASN A 287 -17.58 9.53 12.72
N VAL A 288 -18.25 8.54 12.13
CA VAL A 288 -17.70 7.70 11.04
C VAL A 288 -18.70 7.65 9.90
N GLU A 289 -18.44 8.44 8.85
CA GLU A 289 -19.31 8.54 7.67
C GLU A 289 -19.06 7.48 6.60
N TRP A 290 -17.86 6.88 6.61
CA TRP A 290 -17.56 5.64 5.89
C TRP A 290 -16.24 5.07 6.40
N LEU A 291 -16.08 3.77 6.25
CA LEU A 291 -14.79 3.10 6.40
C LEU A 291 -14.67 1.95 5.41
N GLY A 292 -13.43 1.59 5.08
CA GLY A 292 -13.17 0.49 4.19
C GLY A 292 -11.76 -0.03 4.29
N ALA A 293 -11.63 -1.26 3.81
CA ALA A 293 -10.39 -1.93 3.55
C ALA A 293 -10.13 -1.91 2.05
N TYR A 294 -8.89 -1.64 1.64
CA TYR A 294 -8.54 -1.58 0.23
C TYR A 294 -7.26 -2.35 -0.05
N SER A 295 -7.17 -2.78 -1.31
CA SER A 295 -5.97 -3.27 -1.97
C SER A 295 -5.58 -2.28 -3.07
N ARG A 296 -4.62 -2.67 -3.93
CA ARG A 296 -4.16 -1.79 -5.00
C ARG A 296 -5.28 -1.37 -5.96
N PHE A 297 -6.13 -2.30 -6.39
CA PHE A 297 -7.16 -2.06 -7.43
C PHE A 297 -8.59 -2.21 -6.94
N PHE A 298 -8.79 -2.87 -5.81
CA PHE A 298 -10.12 -3.20 -5.32
C PHE A 298 -10.28 -2.82 -3.86
N LEU A 299 -11.52 -2.59 -3.44
CA LEU A 299 -11.84 -2.20 -2.08
C LEU A 299 -13.15 -2.81 -1.60
N GLN A 300 -13.29 -2.88 -0.28
CA GLN A 300 -14.53 -3.15 0.45
C GLN A 300 -14.77 -1.98 1.40
N ALA A 301 -15.91 -1.31 1.31
CA ALA A 301 -16.22 -0.20 2.18
C ALA A 301 -17.71 -0.11 2.49
N VAL A 302 -18.01 0.38 3.68
CA VAL A 302 -19.37 0.57 4.19
C VAL A 302 -19.62 2.06 4.39
N ILE A 303 -20.76 2.52 3.90
CA ILE A 303 -21.31 3.86 4.13
C ILE A 303 -22.58 3.67 4.97
N PRO A 304 -22.56 4.03 6.27
CA PRO A 304 -23.75 3.95 7.10
C PRO A 304 -24.66 5.16 6.81
N ALA A 305 -25.98 4.97 6.94
CA ALA A 305 -26.95 6.06 6.80
C ALA A 305 -26.93 7.03 8.00
N GLU A 306 -26.56 6.53 9.18
CA GLU A 306 -26.29 7.29 10.40
C GLU A 306 -24.80 7.09 10.76
N PRO A 307 -24.04 8.13 11.14
CA PRO A 307 -22.62 7.95 11.43
C PRO A 307 -22.32 6.90 12.50
N GLY A 308 -21.28 6.10 12.27
CA GLY A 308 -20.81 5.10 13.23
C GLY A 308 -20.14 5.73 14.45
N SER A 309 -20.12 4.98 15.56
CA SER A 309 -19.57 5.45 16.84
C SER A 309 -18.05 5.46 16.87
N ALA A 310 -17.40 4.44 16.32
CA ALA A 310 -15.95 4.33 16.29
C ALA A 310 -15.49 3.37 15.19
N VAL A 311 -14.19 3.42 14.89
CA VAL A 311 -13.51 2.49 13.99
C VAL A 311 -12.63 1.58 14.83
N SER A 312 -12.67 0.28 14.56
CA SER A 312 -11.75 -0.71 15.09
C SER A 312 -11.04 -1.42 13.95
N VAL A 313 -9.71 -1.54 14.04
CA VAL A 313 -8.90 -2.29 13.06
C VAL A 313 -8.01 -3.26 13.81
N HIS A 314 -8.06 -4.53 13.41
CA HIS A 314 -7.27 -5.60 14.01
C HIS A 314 -6.31 -6.19 12.95
N GLU A 315 -5.01 -6.16 13.24
CA GLU A 315 -3.98 -6.86 12.45
C GLU A 315 -3.96 -8.34 12.79
N PHE A 316 -4.00 -9.17 11.75
CA PHE A 316 -3.90 -10.60 11.90
C PHE A 316 -3.22 -11.26 10.71
N ARG A 317 -3.22 -12.58 10.79
CA ARG A 317 -2.50 -13.51 9.98
C ARG A 317 -3.52 -14.47 9.35
N LEU A 318 -3.66 -14.46 8.02
CA LEU A 318 -4.60 -15.33 7.29
C LEU A 318 -4.28 -16.82 7.44
N ASN A 319 -5.32 -17.65 7.42
CA ASN A 319 -5.13 -19.09 7.33
C ASN A 319 -4.37 -19.47 6.05
N PRO A 320 -3.45 -20.46 6.11
CA PRO A 320 -2.78 -20.98 4.92
C PRO A 320 -3.78 -21.34 3.82
N LEU A 321 -3.39 -21.15 2.56
CA LEU A 321 -4.20 -21.66 1.44
C LEU A 321 -4.32 -23.18 1.55
N SER A 322 -5.50 -23.73 1.24
CA SER A 322 -5.62 -25.17 1.05
C SER A 322 -4.74 -25.64 -0.10
N ASP A 323 -4.42 -26.94 -0.18
CA ASP A 323 -3.63 -27.47 -1.31
C ASP A 323 -4.30 -27.19 -2.67
N THR A 324 -5.63 -27.26 -2.73
CA THR A 324 -6.42 -26.95 -3.92
C THR A 324 -6.37 -25.47 -4.30
N GLU A 325 -6.44 -24.57 -3.32
CA GLU A 325 -6.32 -23.12 -3.56
C GLU A 325 -4.88 -22.74 -3.95
N ALA A 326 -3.88 -23.38 -3.34
CA ALA A 326 -2.47 -23.16 -3.64
C ALA A 326 -2.12 -23.60 -5.08
N GLU A 327 -2.66 -24.72 -5.53
CA GLU A 327 -2.54 -25.20 -6.92
C GLU A 327 -3.22 -24.22 -7.90
N ALA A 328 -4.42 -23.73 -7.58
CA ALA A 328 -5.16 -22.78 -8.42
C ALA A 328 -4.55 -21.36 -8.47
N VAL A 329 -3.58 -21.07 -7.61
CA VAL A 329 -2.84 -19.79 -7.57
C VAL A 329 -1.40 -19.98 -8.07
N GLY A 330 -1.02 -21.20 -8.47
CA GLY A 330 0.32 -21.53 -8.96
C GLY A 330 1.43 -21.31 -7.92
N THR A 331 1.06 -21.07 -6.66
CA THR A 331 1.97 -20.69 -5.59
C THR A 331 1.61 -21.47 -4.33
N LYS A 332 2.52 -22.32 -3.85
CA LYS A 332 2.42 -22.88 -2.49
C LYS A 332 2.72 -21.79 -1.48
N VAL A 333 1.70 -21.02 -1.13
CA VAL A 333 1.80 -19.99 -0.10
C VAL A 333 1.87 -20.68 1.25
N LYS A 334 3.09 -21.09 1.64
CA LYS A 334 3.37 -21.58 3.00
C LYS A 334 3.27 -20.47 4.05
N ASN A 335 3.28 -19.21 3.62
CA ASN A 335 3.36 -18.05 4.49
C ASN A 335 1.98 -17.47 4.80
N ASN A 336 1.68 -17.42 6.08
CA ASN A 336 0.53 -16.75 6.65
C ASN A 336 0.61 -15.23 6.36
N GLN A 337 -0.12 -14.75 5.36
CA GLN A 337 -0.12 -13.37 4.86
C GLN A 337 -0.69 -12.40 5.91
N MET A 338 -0.17 -11.16 5.96
CA MET A 338 -0.74 -10.16 6.89
C MET A 338 -2.07 -9.67 6.36
N ALA A 339 -3.00 -9.44 7.26
CA ALA A 339 -4.30 -8.87 6.94
C ALA A 339 -4.78 -7.92 8.03
N TRP A 340 -5.60 -6.95 7.64
CA TRP A 340 -6.28 -6.05 8.55
C TRP A 340 -7.79 -6.21 8.41
N GLU A 341 -8.41 -6.55 9.53
CA GLU A 341 -9.85 -6.62 9.67
C GLU A 341 -10.37 -5.27 10.15
N THR A 342 -11.36 -4.70 9.46
CA THR A 342 -11.89 -3.36 9.75
C THR A 342 -13.34 -3.47 10.17
N ALA A 343 -13.68 -2.97 11.36
CA ALA A 343 -15.04 -2.99 11.91
C ALA A 343 -15.49 -1.60 12.34
N MET A 344 -16.78 -1.31 12.13
CA MET A 344 -17.46 -0.13 12.65
C MET A 344 -18.08 -0.48 14.01
N SER A 345 -17.81 0.30 15.04
CA SER A 345 -18.58 0.24 16.28
C SER A 345 -19.91 0.97 16.11
N ILE A 346 -20.99 0.31 16.49
CA ILE A 346 -22.36 0.80 16.43
C ILE A 346 -22.94 0.76 17.84
N LYS A 347 -23.43 1.90 18.31
CA LYS A 347 -24.11 1.99 19.61
C LYS A 347 -25.60 1.75 19.42
N VAL A 348 -26.10 0.65 19.98
CA VAL A 348 -27.53 0.33 20.00
C VAL A 348 -28.14 0.97 21.25
N PRO A 349 -29.14 1.87 21.10
CA PRO A 349 -29.77 2.51 22.26
C PRO A 349 -30.55 1.50 23.10
N SER A 350 -30.91 1.89 24.32
CA SER A 350 -31.82 1.10 25.15
C SER A 350 -33.15 0.86 24.43
N LEU A 351 -33.59 -0.40 24.38
CA LEU A 351 -34.82 -0.82 23.73
C LEU A 351 -35.83 -1.33 24.76
N ALA A 352 -37.05 -0.79 24.71
CA ALA A 352 -38.19 -1.31 25.47
C ALA A 352 -38.64 -2.68 24.91
N PRO A 353 -39.37 -3.49 25.70
CA PRO A 353 -39.89 -4.79 25.25
C PRO A 353 -40.66 -4.68 23.93
N GLY A 354 -40.32 -5.53 22.96
CA GLY A 354 -40.97 -5.58 21.65
C GLY A 354 -40.66 -4.41 20.71
N THR A 355 -39.74 -3.51 21.07
CA THR A 355 -39.27 -2.42 20.19
C THR A 355 -38.03 -2.84 19.40
N GLU A 356 -37.80 -2.15 18.28
CA GLU A 356 -36.67 -2.40 17.38
C GLU A 356 -36.02 -1.10 16.91
N LYS A 357 -34.74 -1.18 16.56
CA LYS A 357 -33.98 -0.12 15.88
C LYS A 357 -33.36 -0.71 14.62
N THR A 358 -33.58 -0.02 13.49
CA THR A 358 -33.00 -0.39 12.20
C THR A 358 -31.86 0.55 11.84
N PHE A 359 -30.76 -0.03 11.38
CA PHE A 359 -29.61 0.65 10.83
C PHE A 359 -29.48 0.29 9.34
N SER A 360 -29.23 1.28 8.49
CA SER A 360 -29.07 1.09 7.04
C SER A 360 -27.64 1.36 6.62
N TYR A 361 -27.11 0.52 5.73
CA TYR A 361 -25.74 0.56 5.26
C TYR A 361 -25.68 0.30 3.76
N THR A 362 -24.86 1.06 3.05
CA THR A 362 -24.45 0.76 1.68
C THR A 362 -23.07 0.10 1.73
N LEU A 363 -22.99 -1.17 1.37
CA LEU A 363 -21.73 -1.87 1.16
C LEU A 363 -21.30 -1.71 -0.31
N TYR A 364 -20.06 -1.32 -0.55
CA TYR A 364 -19.43 -1.35 -1.87
C TYR A 364 -18.26 -2.33 -1.86
N THR A 365 -18.27 -3.33 -2.75
CA THR A 365 -17.16 -4.28 -2.91
C THR A 365 -16.79 -4.41 -4.39
N GLY A 366 -15.81 -3.63 -4.84
CA GLY A 366 -15.54 -3.47 -6.26
C GLY A 366 -14.23 -2.74 -6.58
N PRO A 367 -14.06 -2.32 -7.84
CA PRO A 367 -12.85 -1.64 -8.31
C PRO A 367 -12.71 -0.23 -7.74
N ARG A 368 -11.47 0.25 -7.61
CA ARG A 368 -11.13 1.62 -7.22
C ARG A 368 -11.23 2.56 -8.43
N GLU A 369 -12.45 2.90 -8.82
CA GLU A 369 -12.73 3.81 -9.95
C GLU A 369 -13.17 5.18 -9.44
N TYR A 370 -12.41 6.23 -9.78
CA TYR A 370 -12.64 7.58 -9.26
C TYR A 370 -14.07 8.08 -9.49
N ASP A 371 -14.58 8.01 -10.72
CA ASP A 371 -15.91 8.54 -11.07
C ASP A 371 -17.03 7.76 -10.38
N ARG A 372 -16.87 6.43 -10.22
CA ARG A 372 -17.84 5.59 -9.54
C ARG A 372 -17.88 5.89 -8.04
N LEU A 373 -16.72 5.95 -7.39
CA LEU A 373 -16.65 6.30 -5.97
C LEU A 373 -17.20 7.70 -5.72
N LYS A 374 -16.93 8.66 -6.61
CA LYS A 374 -17.50 10.00 -6.53
C LYS A 374 -19.03 10.00 -6.67
N ALA A 375 -19.58 9.22 -7.61
CA ALA A 375 -21.02 9.08 -7.79
C ALA A 375 -21.70 8.44 -6.57
N ILE A 376 -21.09 7.40 -5.99
CA ILE A 376 -21.58 6.74 -4.77
C ILE A 376 -21.58 7.73 -3.60
N GLY A 377 -20.49 8.48 -3.40
CA GLY A 377 -20.42 9.52 -2.37
C GLY A 377 -21.50 10.59 -2.53
N ALA A 378 -21.71 11.08 -3.76
CA ALA A 378 -22.76 12.04 -4.05
C ALA A 378 -24.18 11.50 -3.79
N ALA A 379 -24.43 10.22 -4.11
CA ALA A 379 -25.72 9.56 -3.87
C ALA A 379 -26.01 9.32 -2.38
N ASN A 380 -24.97 9.25 -1.53
CA ASN A 380 -25.07 8.98 -0.10
C ASN A 380 -24.76 10.25 0.73
N GLY A 381 -25.42 11.37 0.42
CA GLY A 381 -25.33 12.60 1.23
C GLY A 381 -24.19 13.55 0.90
N GLY A 382 -23.43 13.31 -0.17
CA GLY A 382 -22.31 14.18 -0.56
C GLY A 382 -20.99 13.80 0.11
N ASN A 383 -20.91 12.62 0.70
CA ASN A 383 -19.73 12.14 1.41
C ASN A 383 -18.55 11.99 0.43
N GLN A 384 -17.33 12.31 0.87
CA GLN A 384 -16.13 12.33 0.04
C GLN A 384 -15.55 10.92 -0.24
N PHE A 385 -16.41 9.98 -0.64
CA PHE A 385 -16.08 8.57 -0.82
C PHE A 385 -14.96 8.31 -1.85
N TYR A 386 -14.74 9.25 -2.78
CA TYR A 386 -13.63 9.21 -3.74
C TYR A 386 -12.23 9.32 -3.09
N LEU A 387 -12.12 9.72 -1.81
CA LEU A 387 -10.84 9.77 -1.08
C LEU A 387 -10.20 8.38 -0.93
N LEU A 388 -11.00 7.31 -1.03
CA LEU A 388 -10.50 5.93 -1.13
C LEU A 388 -9.60 5.67 -2.35
N MET A 389 -9.47 6.61 -3.29
CA MET A 389 -8.43 6.56 -4.33
C MET A 389 -7.01 6.79 -3.79
N ASP A 390 -6.87 7.37 -2.60
CA ASP A 390 -5.58 7.66 -1.94
C ASP A 390 -4.59 8.41 -2.85
N PHE A 391 -5.05 9.50 -3.48
CA PHE A 391 -4.19 10.34 -4.33
C PHE A 391 -3.15 11.15 -3.53
N GLY A 392 -3.30 11.23 -2.21
CA GLY A 392 -2.40 11.94 -1.30
C GLY A 392 -2.63 13.46 -1.23
N LYS A 393 -2.35 14.05 -0.07
CA LYS A 393 -2.71 15.44 0.27
C LYS A 393 -1.93 16.52 -0.51
N TRP A 394 -0.68 16.27 -0.88
CA TRP A 394 0.22 17.30 -1.46
C TRP A 394 0.21 17.35 -3.00
N PHE A 395 0.11 16.20 -3.66
CA PHE A 395 0.16 16.08 -5.13
C PHE A 395 -1.05 15.36 -5.72
N GLY A 396 -2.06 15.03 -4.91
CA GLY A 396 -3.21 14.25 -5.36
C GLY A 396 -4.09 14.95 -6.38
N TRP A 397 -4.19 16.27 -6.31
CA TRP A 397 -4.90 17.06 -7.33
C TRP A 397 -4.26 16.93 -8.73
N VAL A 398 -2.92 16.74 -8.79
CA VAL A 398 -2.23 16.46 -10.06
C VAL A 398 -2.61 15.06 -10.54
N ALA A 399 -2.57 14.06 -9.68
CA ALA A 399 -2.95 12.69 -10.03
C ALA A 399 -4.40 12.60 -10.52
N GLU A 400 -5.33 13.26 -9.83
CA GLU A 400 -6.73 13.36 -10.24
C GLU A 400 -6.88 14.04 -11.61
N GLY A 401 -6.19 15.17 -11.82
CA GLY A 401 -6.23 15.89 -13.09
C GLY A 401 -5.68 15.05 -14.25
N LEU A 402 -4.56 14.34 -14.03
CA LEU A 402 -3.98 13.44 -15.02
C LEU A 402 -4.90 12.25 -15.32
N LEU A 403 -5.54 11.66 -14.30
CA LEU A 403 -6.48 10.55 -14.48
C LEU A 403 -7.67 10.98 -15.33
N ARG A 404 -8.31 12.11 -14.99
CA ARG A 404 -9.43 12.66 -15.75
C ARG A 404 -9.04 12.96 -17.20
N LEU A 405 -7.85 13.53 -17.40
CA LEU A 405 -7.33 13.80 -18.73
C LEU A 405 -7.11 12.50 -19.53
N MET A 406 -6.55 11.47 -18.88
CA MET A 406 -6.35 10.15 -19.47
C MET A 406 -7.68 9.52 -19.90
N LYS A 407 -8.68 9.50 -19.02
CA LYS A 407 -10.02 8.97 -19.32
C LYS A 407 -10.74 9.74 -20.42
N TRP A 408 -10.54 11.06 -20.49
CA TRP A 408 -11.11 11.88 -21.56
C TRP A 408 -10.45 11.62 -22.92
N MET A 409 -9.15 11.32 -22.95
CA MET A 409 -8.40 11.08 -24.19
C MET A 409 -8.54 9.65 -24.72
N GLU A 410 -8.69 8.68 -23.82
CA GLU A 410 -8.70 7.25 -24.14
C GLU A 410 -9.64 6.87 -25.30
N PRO A 411 -10.92 7.34 -25.35
CA PRO A 411 -11.84 6.93 -26.42
C PRO A 411 -11.40 7.40 -27.82
N HIS A 412 -10.56 8.43 -27.89
CA HIS A 412 -10.06 9.00 -29.14
C HIS A 412 -8.73 8.38 -29.60
N LEU A 413 -8.11 7.52 -28.77
CA LEU A 413 -6.77 6.99 -28.99
C LEU A 413 -6.74 5.48 -29.32
N GLY A 414 -7.87 4.86 -29.65
CA GLY A 414 -7.95 3.43 -29.99
C GLY A 414 -7.40 3.03 -31.37
N PHE A 415 -6.82 3.96 -32.15
CA PHE A 415 -6.43 3.71 -33.54
C PHE A 415 -5.19 2.81 -33.73
N LEU A 416 -4.42 2.53 -32.67
CA LEU A 416 -3.26 1.61 -32.70
C LEU A 416 -3.51 0.29 -31.95
N ASN A 417 -4.75 -0.01 -31.56
CA ASN A 417 -5.08 -1.26 -30.89
C ASN A 417 -4.67 -2.49 -31.73
N SER A 418 -4.69 -2.39 -33.07
CA SER A 418 -4.21 -3.45 -33.97
C SER A 418 -2.72 -3.77 -33.87
N LEU A 419 -1.92 -2.86 -33.30
CA LEU A 419 -0.48 -3.03 -33.07
C LEU A 419 -0.16 -3.40 -31.61
N LYS A 420 -1.14 -3.90 -30.85
CA LYS A 420 -1.05 -4.14 -29.40
C LYS A 420 -0.67 -2.88 -28.60
N VAL A 421 -1.05 -1.71 -29.09
CA VAL A 421 -0.87 -0.45 -28.37
C VAL A 421 -2.26 0.00 -27.91
N SER A 422 -2.58 -0.25 -26.63
CA SER A 422 -3.84 0.18 -26.05
C SER A 422 -4.00 1.70 -26.09
N SER A 423 -5.24 2.15 -26.17
CA SER A 423 -5.65 3.55 -25.97
C SER A 423 -5.13 4.13 -24.66
N TRP A 424 -5.08 3.33 -23.59
CA TRP A 424 -4.47 3.70 -22.30
C TRP A 424 -2.96 3.93 -22.41
N ALA A 425 -2.21 3.06 -23.09
CA ALA A 425 -0.78 3.26 -23.32
C ALA A 425 -0.51 4.55 -24.11
N LEU A 426 -1.30 4.80 -25.15
CA LEU A 426 -1.21 6.04 -25.93
C LEU A 426 -1.54 7.26 -25.10
N SER A 427 -2.54 7.17 -24.23
CA SER A 427 -2.89 8.27 -23.33
C SER A 427 -1.70 8.64 -22.44
N ILE A 428 -0.98 7.66 -21.88
CA ILE A 428 0.27 7.91 -21.12
C ILE A 428 1.31 8.65 -21.99
N ILE A 429 1.54 8.19 -23.23
CA ILE A 429 2.51 8.79 -24.16
C ILE A 429 2.14 10.24 -24.49
N VAL A 430 0.87 10.48 -24.86
CA VAL A 430 0.40 11.79 -25.30
C VAL A 430 0.35 12.79 -24.13
N ILE A 431 -0.08 12.37 -22.94
CA ILE A 431 -0.03 13.24 -21.75
C ILE A 431 1.43 13.61 -21.43
N THR A 432 2.35 12.65 -21.52
CA THR A 432 3.79 12.92 -21.30
C THR A 432 4.32 13.94 -22.32
N LEU A 433 3.99 13.77 -23.59
CA LEU A 433 4.33 14.71 -24.66
C LEU A 433 3.75 16.10 -24.39
N PHE A 434 2.47 16.18 -24.06
CA PHE A 434 1.77 17.44 -23.79
C PHE A 434 2.39 18.23 -22.64
N ILE A 435 2.64 17.56 -21.52
CA ILE A 435 3.30 18.17 -20.36
C ILE A 435 4.72 18.64 -20.72
N LYS A 436 5.46 17.82 -21.46
CA LYS A 436 6.80 18.18 -21.92
C LYS A 436 6.79 19.41 -22.83
N LEU A 437 5.78 19.55 -23.69
CA LEU A 437 5.59 20.71 -24.57
C LEU A 437 5.27 21.97 -23.77
N ILE A 438 4.39 21.90 -22.77
CA ILE A 438 4.06 23.02 -21.88
C ILE A 438 5.32 23.52 -21.17
N PHE A 439 6.13 22.60 -20.63
CA PHE A 439 7.36 22.96 -19.91
C PHE A 439 8.58 23.16 -20.81
N TRP A 440 8.44 23.00 -22.13
CA TRP A 440 9.53 23.15 -23.09
C TRP A 440 10.28 24.48 -22.98
N PRO A 441 9.63 25.67 -22.94
CA PRO A 441 10.37 26.93 -22.88
C PRO A 441 11.23 27.05 -21.61
N ILE A 442 10.71 26.59 -20.46
CA ILE A 442 11.43 26.64 -19.18
C ILE A 442 12.62 25.67 -19.18
N THR A 443 12.38 24.44 -19.61
CA THR A 443 13.41 23.40 -19.67
C THR A 443 14.47 23.70 -20.74
N ALA A 444 14.11 24.34 -21.85
CA ALA A 444 15.05 24.84 -22.85
C ALA A 444 15.94 25.96 -22.30
N LYS A 445 15.39 26.92 -21.54
CA LYS A 445 16.18 27.97 -20.86
C LYS A 445 17.19 27.37 -19.89
N SER A 446 16.76 26.43 -19.04
CA SER A 446 17.67 25.70 -18.13
C SER A 446 18.74 24.90 -18.89
N THR A 447 18.37 24.22 -19.98
CA THR A 447 19.32 23.48 -20.81
C THR A 447 20.36 24.39 -21.45
N ARG A 448 19.97 25.57 -21.96
CA ARG A 448 20.92 26.57 -22.47
C ARG A 448 21.87 27.03 -21.37
N ALA A 449 21.36 27.33 -20.18
CA ALA A 449 22.19 27.73 -19.03
C ALA A 449 23.20 26.63 -18.65
N MET A 450 22.76 25.36 -18.60
CA MET A 450 23.64 24.22 -18.32
C MET A 450 24.73 24.06 -19.39
N LYS A 451 24.40 24.19 -20.68
CA LYS A 451 25.38 24.11 -21.77
C LYS A 451 26.39 25.27 -21.73
N LYS A 452 25.94 26.49 -21.43
CA LYS A 452 26.85 27.65 -21.22
C LYS A 452 27.81 27.39 -20.05
N MET A 453 27.29 26.90 -18.93
CA MET A 453 28.11 26.51 -17.79
C MET A 453 29.12 25.42 -18.17
N ALA A 454 28.72 24.42 -18.96
CA ALA A 454 29.62 23.38 -19.45
C ALA A 454 30.80 23.93 -20.27
N GLN A 455 30.55 24.91 -21.14
CA GLN A 455 31.60 25.56 -21.94
C GLN A 455 32.57 26.36 -21.06
N VAL A 456 32.06 27.12 -20.08
CA VAL A 456 32.89 27.82 -19.10
C VAL A 456 33.72 26.84 -18.28
N ASN A 457 33.11 25.73 -17.85
CA ASN A 457 33.80 24.67 -17.11
C ASN A 457 34.92 24.03 -17.92
N ALA A 458 34.70 23.76 -19.21
CA ALA A 458 35.72 23.19 -20.09
C ALA A 458 36.95 24.10 -20.23
N LYS A 459 36.75 25.43 -20.28
CA LYS A 459 37.85 26.42 -20.32
C LYS A 459 38.60 26.51 -18.99
N MET A 460 37.87 26.39 -17.87
CA MET A 460 38.41 26.52 -16.52
C MET A 460 39.16 25.26 -16.03
N MET A 461 38.69 24.06 -16.41
CA MET A 461 39.22 22.78 -15.93
C MET A 461 40.76 22.63 -16.02
N PRO A 462 41.46 23.03 -17.10
CA PRO A 462 42.92 22.94 -17.15
C PRO A 462 43.64 23.83 -16.12
N GLU A 463 43.09 25.00 -15.77
CA GLU A 463 43.65 25.84 -14.69
C GLU A 463 43.46 25.17 -13.32
N ILE A 464 42.31 24.56 -13.08
CA ILE A 464 42.03 23.81 -11.85
C ILE A 464 42.95 22.61 -11.70
N THR A 465 43.21 21.85 -12.76
CA THR A 465 44.15 20.71 -12.73
C THR A 465 45.57 21.18 -12.38
N LYS A 466 46.05 22.28 -12.98
CA LYS A 466 47.36 22.85 -12.66
C LYS A 466 47.46 23.32 -11.20
N ILE A 467 46.38 23.90 -10.64
CA ILE A 467 46.34 24.30 -9.23
C ILE A 467 46.41 23.06 -8.33
N ARG A 468 45.66 22.01 -8.63
CA ARG A 468 45.69 20.75 -7.87
C ARG A 468 47.05 20.07 -7.88
N GLU A 469 47.74 20.10 -9.02
CA GLU A 469 49.11 19.56 -9.15
C GLU A 469 50.12 20.40 -8.38
N LYS A 470 50.03 21.73 -8.47
CA LYS A 470 50.97 22.67 -7.83
C LYS A 470 50.83 22.74 -6.31
N TYR A 471 49.61 22.61 -5.78
CA TYR A 471 49.30 22.78 -4.35
C TYR A 471 48.84 21.49 -3.65
N LYS A 472 49.23 20.32 -4.18
CA LYS A 472 48.82 19.00 -3.66
C LYS A 472 49.06 18.82 -2.14
N ASN A 473 50.08 19.48 -1.60
CA ASN A 473 50.49 19.38 -0.18
C ASN A 473 50.01 20.56 0.69
N ASP A 474 49.30 21.54 0.14
CA ASP A 474 48.80 22.71 0.85
C ASP A 474 47.31 22.94 0.53
N TYR A 475 46.47 22.21 1.26
CA TYR A 475 45.02 22.18 1.03
C TYR A 475 44.35 23.55 1.19
N GLN A 476 44.85 24.38 2.11
CA GLN A 476 44.32 25.73 2.32
C GLN A 476 44.62 26.66 1.13
N LYS A 477 45.86 26.64 0.62
CA LYS A 477 46.20 27.43 -0.58
C LYS A 477 45.52 26.88 -1.83
N MET A 478 45.39 25.56 -1.96
CA MET A 478 44.67 24.92 -3.06
C MET A 478 43.20 25.39 -3.11
N ASN A 479 42.48 25.33 -2.00
CA ASN A 479 41.08 25.76 -1.94
C ASN A 479 40.90 27.25 -2.24
N THR A 480 41.81 28.09 -1.72
CA THR A 480 41.79 29.54 -1.96
C THR A 480 42.00 29.85 -3.44
N LYS A 481 43.02 29.25 -4.07
CA LYS A 481 43.31 29.44 -5.50
C LYS A 481 42.24 28.86 -6.42
N MET A 482 41.63 27.73 -6.03
CA MET A 482 40.47 27.19 -6.73
C MET A 482 39.30 28.17 -6.68
N MET A 483 38.99 28.76 -5.51
CA MET A 483 37.93 29.76 -5.36
C MET A 483 38.17 31.03 -6.18
N GLU A 484 39.40 31.56 -6.15
CA GLU A 484 39.80 32.70 -7.00
C GLU A 484 39.60 32.39 -8.49
N THR A 485 39.90 31.16 -8.91
CA THR A 485 39.71 30.72 -10.30
C THR A 485 38.22 30.63 -10.65
N TYR A 486 37.36 30.08 -9.78
CA TYR A 486 35.91 30.08 -10.02
C TYR A 486 35.35 31.50 -10.17
N GLN A 487 35.82 32.43 -9.33
CA GLN A 487 35.42 33.85 -9.39
C GLN A 487 35.92 34.52 -10.68
N LYS A 488 37.16 34.23 -11.12
CA LYS A 488 37.74 34.72 -12.38
C LYS A 488 36.92 34.31 -13.60
N TYR A 489 36.36 33.09 -13.60
CA TYR A 489 35.49 32.57 -14.66
C TYR A 489 34.00 32.90 -14.44
N GLY A 490 33.65 33.69 -13.42
CA GLY A 490 32.29 34.14 -13.17
C GLY A 490 31.31 33.04 -12.74
N VAL A 491 31.80 31.91 -12.24
CA VAL A 491 30.97 30.78 -11.79
C VAL A 491 30.44 31.09 -10.38
N ASN A 492 29.16 31.46 -10.27
CA ASN A 492 28.49 31.66 -8.99
C ASN A 492 27.93 30.32 -8.46
N PRO A 493 28.21 29.90 -7.22
CA PRO A 493 27.63 28.68 -6.62
C PRO A 493 26.10 28.58 -6.74
N LEU A 494 25.37 29.71 -6.63
CA LEU A 494 23.90 29.74 -6.77
C LEU A 494 23.41 29.38 -8.18
N SER A 495 24.25 29.51 -9.21
CA SER A 495 23.89 29.12 -10.58
C SER A 495 23.71 27.60 -10.76
N GLN A 496 24.23 26.79 -9.81
CA GLN A 496 24.02 25.34 -9.77
C GLN A 496 22.55 24.98 -9.49
N ILE A 497 21.80 25.86 -8.82
CA ILE A 497 20.35 25.69 -8.56
C ILE A 497 19.55 25.80 -9.88
N GLY A 498 20.03 26.58 -10.86
CA GLY A 498 19.40 26.65 -12.19
C GLY A 498 19.51 25.36 -13.02
N GLY A 499 20.47 24.49 -12.68
CA GLY A 499 20.66 23.17 -13.30
C GLY A 499 19.73 22.09 -12.75
N CYS A 500 19.29 22.20 -11.50
CA CYS A 500 18.30 21.30 -10.90
C CYS A 500 16.85 21.81 -11.04
N LEU A 501 16.64 23.04 -11.50
CA LEU A 501 15.30 23.61 -11.75
C LEU A 501 14.37 22.72 -12.60
N PRO A 502 14.84 22.05 -13.68
CA PRO A 502 14.00 21.08 -14.41
C PRO A 502 13.54 19.92 -13.55
N MET A 503 14.37 19.47 -12.61
CA MET A 503 14.05 18.38 -11.70
C MET A 503 12.97 18.81 -10.70
N VAL A 504 13.07 20.02 -10.14
CA VAL A 504 12.06 20.56 -9.20
C VAL A 504 10.68 20.65 -9.84
N ILE A 505 10.58 21.14 -11.08
CA ILE A 505 9.31 21.23 -11.80
C ILE A 505 8.77 19.83 -12.14
N GLN A 506 9.64 18.86 -12.39
CA GLN A 506 9.24 17.49 -12.70
C GLN A 506 8.74 16.74 -11.46
N ILE A 507 9.19 17.08 -10.24
CA ILE A 507 8.84 16.35 -9.02
C ILE A 507 7.31 16.25 -8.81
N PRO A 508 6.51 17.34 -8.85
CA PRO A 508 5.06 17.25 -8.73
C PRO A 508 4.40 16.42 -9.84
N VAL A 509 4.86 16.60 -11.08
CA VAL A 509 4.35 15.84 -12.24
C VAL A 509 4.64 14.35 -12.06
N PHE A 510 5.84 14.01 -11.60
CA PHE A 510 6.25 12.64 -11.34
C PHE A 510 5.38 12.00 -10.25
N PHE A 511 5.21 12.66 -9.10
CA PHE A 511 4.37 12.14 -8.02
C PHE A 511 2.90 12.02 -8.45
N GLY A 512 2.40 12.95 -9.26
CA GLY A 512 1.07 12.88 -9.87
C GLY A 512 0.91 11.64 -10.77
N PHE A 513 1.79 11.48 -11.77
CA PHE A 513 1.77 10.31 -12.66
C PHE A 513 1.95 9.01 -11.89
N PHE A 514 2.90 8.96 -10.96
CA PHE A 514 3.18 7.78 -10.17
C PHE A 514 1.97 7.35 -9.35
N THR A 515 1.27 8.32 -8.75
CA THR A 515 0.08 8.04 -7.94
C THR A 515 -1.11 7.64 -8.82
N MET A 516 -1.29 8.29 -9.96
CA MET A 516 -2.30 7.91 -10.96
C MET A 516 -2.08 6.48 -11.46
N LEU A 517 -0.89 6.14 -11.97
CA LEU A 517 -0.60 4.82 -12.55
C LEU A 517 -0.71 3.67 -11.54
N ARG A 518 -0.46 3.97 -10.25
CA ARG A 518 -0.55 2.97 -9.17
C ARG A 518 -1.99 2.68 -8.76
N SER A 519 -2.89 3.65 -8.89
CA SER A 519 -4.29 3.58 -8.45
C SER A 519 -5.29 3.29 -9.58
N ALA A 520 -4.92 3.58 -10.83
CA ALA A 520 -5.78 3.38 -12.00
C ALA A 520 -5.98 1.89 -12.28
N VAL A 521 -7.13 1.37 -11.88
CA VAL A 521 -7.60 0.01 -12.22
C VAL A 521 -7.81 -0.15 -13.73
N GLU A 522 -8.05 0.95 -14.44
CA GLU A 522 -8.23 0.98 -15.89
C GLU A 522 -7.00 0.48 -16.66
N LEU A 523 -5.80 0.56 -16.05
CA LEU A 523 -4.56 0.08 -16.66
C LEU A 523 -4.40 -1.44 -16.56
N ARG A 524 -5.17 -2.10 -15.68
CA ARG A 524 -5.12 -3.55 -15.48
C ARG A 524 -5.58 -4.25 -16.74
N GLY A 525 -4.67 -5.00 -17.38
CA GLY A 525 -4.96 -5.71 -18.64
C GLY A 525 -4.91 -4.84 -19.88
N SER A 526 -4.41 -3.61 -19.76
CA SER A 526 -4.10 -2.79 -20.92
C SER A 526 -2.74 -3.17 -21.50
N GLU A 527 -2.68 -3.46 -22.80
CA GLU A 527 -1.45 -3.91 -23.46
C GLU A 527 -0.61 -2.75 -24.05
N PHE A 528 0.70 -2.96 -24.11
CA PHE A 528 1.64 -2.13 -24.87
C PHE A 528 2.76 -2.97 -25.50
N LEU A 529 2.69 -3.19 -26.81
CA LEU A 529 3.63 -3.98 -27.60
C LEU A 529 3.75 -5.42 -27.07
N TRP A 530 4.78 -5.71 -26.27
CA TRP A 530 4.99 -7.01 -25.61
C TRP A 530 4.48 -7.04 -24.17
N ALA A 531 4.22 -5.89 -23.55
CA ALA A 531 3.70 -5.81 -22.20
C ALA A 531 2.20 -6.11 -22.22
N ALA A 532 1.80 -7.24 -21.62
CA ALA A 532 0.40 -7.65 -21.54
C ALA A 532 -0.43 -6.84 -20.52
N ASP A 533 0.23 -6.19 -19.56
CA ASP A 533 -0.43 -5.40 -18.52
C ASP A 533 0.40 -4.16 -18.15
N LEU A 534 -0.14 -2.96 -18.41
CA LEU A 534 0.43 -1.68 -18.01
C LEU A 534 0.54 -1.52 -16.49
N SER A 535 -0.26 -2.27 -15.73
CA SER A 535 -0.35 -2.20 -14.28
C SER A 535 0.68 -3.09 -13.56
N ALA A 536 1.21 -4.12 -14.25
CA ALA A 536 2.16 -5.09 -13.73
C ALA A 536 3.55 -4.95 -14.39
N PRO A 537 4.60 -5.63 -13.89
CA PRO A 537 5.88 -5.72 -14.59
C PRO A 537 5.73 -6.33 -15.99
N ASP A 538 6.55 -5.92 -16.96
CA ASP A 538 6.52 -6.45 -18.33
C ASP A 538 7.31 -7.76 -18.47
N THR A 539 7.06 -8.72 -17.59
CA THR A 539 7.71 -10.03 -17.63
C THR A 539 7.32 -10.78 -18.89
N ILE A 540 8.28 -10.99 -19.80
CA ILE A 540 8.05 -11.76 -21.04
C ILE A 540 8.38 -13.25 -20.90
N ALA A 541 9.27 -13.60 -19.97
CA ALA A 541 9.71 -14.97 -19.71
C ALA A 541 10.38 -15.04 -18.34
N GLU A 542 10.36 -16.21 -17.72
CA GLU A 542 11.13 -16.50 -16.51
C GLU A 542 12.24 -17.51 -16.82
N ILE A 543 13.50 -17.13 -16.56
CA ILE A 543 14.65 -18.03 -16.71
C ILE A 543 15.21 -18.33 -15.33
N ALA A 544 15.16 -19.61 -14.92
CA ALA A 544 15.64 -20.05 -13.60
C ALA A 544 15.04 -19.25 -12.42
N GLY A 545 13.75 -18.90 -12.49
CA GLY A 545 13.04 -18.09 -11.48
C GLY A 545 13.33 -16.59 -11.54
N PHE A 546 14.03 -16.12 -12.59
CA PHE A 546 14.29 -14.70 -12.81
C PHE A 546 13.39 -14.14 -13.93
N PRO A 547 12.53 -13.14 -13.64
CA PRO A 547 11.67 -12.54 -14.65
C PRO A 547 12.46 -11.64 -15.60
N ILE A 548 12.20 -11.70 -16.90
CA ILE A 548 12.82 -10.85 -17.93
C ILE A 548 11.90 -9.68 -18.26
N ASN A 549 12.30 -8.47 -17.85
CA ASN A 549 11.52 -7.24 -18.01
C ASN A 549 12.28 -6.29 -18.95
N ILE A 550 11.70 -5.96 -20.11
CA ILE A 550 12.38 -5.21 -21.18
C ILE A 550 12.27 -3.69 -20.94
N LEU A 551 11.12 -3.20 -20.52
CA LEU A 551 10.85 -1.76 -20.34
C LEU A 551 11.76 -1.11 -19.28
N PRO A 552 12.02 -1.71 -18.10
CA PRO A 552 13.03 -1.19 -17.18
C PRO A 552 14.43 -1.10 -17.80
N LEU A 553 14.80 -2.02 -18.70
CA LEU A 553 16.09 -1.98 -19.41
C LEU A 553 16.11 -0.86 -20.45
N LEU A 554 15.03 -0.66 -21.21
CA LEU A 554 14.89 0.45 -22.15
C LEU A 554 14.87 1.81 -21.44
N MET A 555 14.15 1.90 -20.32
CA MET A 555 14.18 3.06 -19.43
C MET A 555 15.61 3.35 -19.01
N THR A 556 16.34 2.35 -18.52
CA THR A 556 17.73 2.50 -18.07
C THR A 556 18.66 2.92 -19.22
N GLY A 557 18.52 2.31 -20.40
CA GLY A 557 19.29 2.66 -21.59
C GLY A 557 19.04 4.11 -22.02
N THR A 558 17.78 4.56 -22.00
CA THR A 558 17.43 5.96 -22.31
C THR A 558 17.92 6.92 -21.23
N MET A 559 17.90 6.55 -19.95
CA MET A 559 18.51 7.35 -18.87
C MET A 559 20.01 7.51 -19.08
N PHE A 560 20.73 6.44 -19.42
CA PHE A 560 22.15 6.53 -19.75
C PHE A 560 22.43 7.49 -20.91
N LEU A 561 21.62 7.40 -21.97
CA LEU A 561 21.77 8.29 -23.13
C LEU A 561 21.46 9.75 -22.75
N GLN A 562 20.44 9.98 -21.93
CA GLN A 562 20.09 11.31 -21.42
C GLN A 562 21.22 11.89 -20.55
N MET A 563 21.75 11.12 -19.61
CA MET A 563 22.84 11.56 -18.72
C MET A 563 24.13 11.85 -19.49
N LYS A 564 24.42 11.10 -20.57
CA LYS A 564 25.57 11.41 -21.45
C LYS A 564 25.46 12.76 -22.15
N LEU A 565 24.24 13.26 -22.37
CA LEU A 565 24.00 14.56 -23.02
C LEU A 565 23.98 15.72 -22.01
N GLN A 566 23.82 15.42 -20.72
CA GLN A 566 23.82 16.42 -19.67
C GLN A 566 25.25 16.78 -19.26
N PRO A 567 25.59 18.08 -19.15
CA PRO A 567 26.92 18.48 -18.74
C PRO A 567 27.14 18.20 -17.26
N VAL A 568 28.36 17.76 -16.92
CA VAL A 568 28.74 17.47 -15.54
C VAL A 568 28.94 18.78 -14.78
N ALA A 569 28.41 18.87 -13.56
CA ALA A 569 28.54 20.07 -12.73
C ALA A 569 30.01 20.29 -12.31
N PRO A 570 30.47 21.55 -12.23
CA PRO A 570 31.81 21.84 -11.74
C PRO A 570 31.89 21.50 -10.25
N ASN A 571 33.02 20.93 -9.83
CA ASN A 571 33.40 20.65 -8.43
C ASN A 571 32.89 19.34 -7.85
N MET A 572 32.26 18.49 -8.66
CA MET A 572 31.98 17.14 -8.22
C MET A 572 33.27 16.35 -8.07
N ASP A 573 33.48 15.72 -6.92
CA ASP A 573 34.51 14.69 -6.73
C ASP A 573 34.35 13.62 -7.83
N PRO A 574 35.44 13.10 -8.43
CA PRO A 574 35.40 11.91 -9.29
C PRO A 574 34.47 10.79 -8.80
N THR A 575 34.37 10.59 -7.49
CA THR A 575 33.47 9.63 -6.86
C THR A 575 32.00 9.99 -7.07
N GLN A 576 31.62 11.25 -6.85
CA GLN A 576 30.26 11.75 -7.06
C GLN A 576 29.89 11.74 -8.55
N GLN A 577 30.85 12.03 -9.44
CA GLN A 577 30.64 11.96 -10.89
C GLN A 577 30.41 10.52 -11.36
N ALA A 578 31.20 9.57 -10.85
CA ALA A 578 30.99 8.16 -11.11
C ALA A 578 29.62 7.69 -10.59
N LEU A 579 29.23 8.11 -9.38
CA LEU A 579 27.91 7.80 -8.83
C LEU A 579 26.78 8.31 -9.73
N MET A 580 26.83 9.58 -10.16
CA MET A 580 25.81 10.12 -11.07
C MET A 580 25.82 9.39 -12.43
N LYS A 581 27.00 9.11 -13.00
CA LYS A 581 27.12 8.41 -14.29
C LYS A 581 26.51 7.00 -14.26
N TYR A 582 26.62 6.29 -13.15
CA TYR A 582 26.10 4.92 -12.99
C TYR A 582 24.80 4.85 -12.18
N MET A 583 24.23 6.00 -11.80
CA MET A 583 22.94 6.09 -11.13
C MET A 583 21.82 5.32 -11.85
N PRO A 584 21.75 5.28 -13.20
CA PRO A 584 20.74 4.47 -13.89
C PRO A 584 20.81 2.97 -13.54
N LEU A 585 21.98 2.42 -13.20
CA LEU A 585 22.10 1.02 -12.76
C LEU A 585 21.47 0.78 -11.39
N MET A 586 21.48 1.77 -10.50
CA MET A 586 20.75 1.65 -9.25
C MET A 586 19.24 1.69 -9.52
N PHE A 587 18.78 2.59 -10.38
CA PHE A 587 17.37 2.69 -10.72
C PHE A 587 16.83 1.46 -11.43
N VAL A 588 17.61 0.75 -12.26
CA VAL A 588 17.11 -0.50 -12.82
C VAL A 588 16.81 -1.52 -11.72
N VAL A 589 17.59 -1.58 -10.64
CA VAL A 589 17.31 -2.47 -9.49
C VAL A 589 16.00 -2.09 -8.81
N PHE A 590 15.78 -0.79 -8.57
CA PHE A 590 14.56 -0.29 -7.91
C PHE A 590 13.30 -0.45 -8.77
N PHE A 591 13.41 -0.17 -10.07
CA PHE A 591 12.29 -0.16 -11.00
C PHE A 591 12.15 -1.45 -11.81
N TYR A 592 12.97 -2.48 -11.57
CA TYR A 592 12.87 -3.74 -12.32
C TYR A 592 11.50 -4.39 -12.16
N SER A 593 10.95 -4.33 -10.95
CA SER A 593 9.62 -4.87 -10.61
C SER A 593 8.51 -3.81 -10.65
N ALA A 594 8.77 -2.64 -11.24
CA ALA A 594 7.79 -1.58 -11.40
C ALA A 594 6.70 -1.98 -12.40
N SER A 595 5.54 -1.30 -12.33
CA SER A 595 4.54 -1.38 -13.39
C SER A 595 5.12 -0.92 -14.72
N SER A 596 4.86 -1.66 -15.79
CA SER A 596 5.31 -1.37 -17.14
C SER A 596 4.84 0.01 -17.64
N GLY A 597 3.65 0.47 -17.24
CA GLY A 597 3.16 1.83 -17.52
C GLY A 597 4.02 2.94 -16.92
N LEU A 598 4.62 2.73 -15.74
CA LEU A 598 5.55 3.69 -15.15
C LEU A 598 6.89 3.71 -15.91
N CYS A 599 7.40 2.54 -16.28
CA CYS A 599 8.60 2.42 -17.09
C CYS A 599 8.39 3.01 -18.50
N LEU A 600 7.19 2.85 -19.07
CA LEU A 600 6.80 3.46 -20.35
C LEU A 600 6.81 4.99 -20.26
N TYR A 601 6.11 5.57 -19.27
CA TYR A 601 6.14 7.01 -19.01
C TYR A 601 7.59 7.53 -18.91
N TRP A 602 8.42 6.86 -18.12
CA TRP A 602 9.79 7.30 -17.90
C TRP A 602 10.63 7.20 -19.18
N THR A 603 10.49 6.11 -19.93
CA THR A 603 11.18 5.92 -21.22
C THR A 603 10.82 7.02 -22.20
N VAL A 604 9.52 7.34 -22.36
CA VAL A 604 9.05 8.42 -23.23
C VAL A 604 9.59 9.76 -22.75
N GLN A 605 9.51 10.04 -21.45
CA GLN A 605 10.02 11.28 -20.86
C GLN A 605 11.53 11.47 -21.11
N ASN A 606 12.33 10.40 -21.01
CA ASN A 606 13.77 10.43 -21.31
C ASN A 606 14.01 10.71 -22.79
N VAL A 607 13.31 10.01 -23.70
CA VAL A 607 13.43 10.18 -25.15
C VAL A 607 13.10 11.62 -25.54
N LEU A 608 12.00 12.18 -25.04
CA LEU A 608 11.63 13.56 -25.30
C LEU A 608 12.67 14.54 -24.74
N SER A 609 13.24 14.26 -23.57
CA SER A 609 14.31 15.06 -22.99
C SER A 609 15.60 15.01 -23.81
N ILE A 610 15.95 13.85 -24.38
CA ILE A 610 17.08 13.68 -25.30
C ILE A 610 16.85 14.50 -26.57
N ILE A 611 15.67 14.39 -27.17
CA ILE A 611 15.28 15.17 -28.36
C ILE A 611 15.40 16.66 -28.07
N GLN A 612 14.80 17.12 -26.97
CA GLN A 612 14.88 18.51 -26.54
C GLN A 612 16.33 18.99 -26.34
N THR A 613 17.15 18.20 -25.65
CA THR A 613 18.55 18.54 -25.37
C THR A 613 19.35 18.66 -26.65
N LYS A 614 19.10 17.78 -27.64
CA LYS A 614 19.75 17.84 -28.96
C LYS A 614 19.26 19.03 -29.79
N MET A 615 17.95 19.32 -29.77
CA MET A 615 17.36 20.46 -30.50
C MET A 615 17.76 21.81 -29.92
N THR A 616 18.01 21.89 -28.61
CA THR A 616 18.39 23.14 -27.94
C THR A 616 19.81 23.53 -28.32
N LYS A 617 19.97 24.35 -29.35
CA LYS A 617 21.25 24.95 -29.74
C LYS A 617 21.65 26.07 -28.76
N VAL A 618 22.95 26.28 -28.62
CA VAL A 618 23.54 27.45 -27.96
C VAL A 618 24.26 28.20 -29.05
N ASP A 619 23.92 29.47 -29.25
CA ASP A 619 24.59 30.30 -30.26
C ASP A 619 26.07 30.48 -29.87
N PRO A 620 27.02 30.20 -30.80
CA PRO A 620 28.45 30.28 -30.51
C PRO A 620 28.95 31.71 -30.23
N ASP A 621 28.22 32.73 -30.72
CA ASP A 621 28.84 34.02 -31.06
C ASP A 621 28.58 35.19 -30.09
N GLU A 622 27.62 35.10 -29.14
CA GLU A 622 27.46 36.16 -28.12
C GLU A 622 28.41 36.01 -26.91
N ASP A 623 28.92 34.81 -26.63
CA ASP A 623 29.48 34.45 -25.32
C ASP A 623 30.99 34.12 -25.32
N ASN A 624 31.73 34.48 -26.39
CA ASN A 624 33.20 34.44 -26.37
C ASN A 624 33.82 35.48 -25.43
N LYS A 625 33.01 36.39 -24.88
CA LYS A 625 33.42 37.25 -23.77
C LYS A 625 33.18 36.52 -22.45
N VAL A 626 34.05 35.56 -22.13
CA VAL A 626 34.34 35.35 -20.70
C VAL A 626 34.96 36.67 -20.25
N GLU A 627 34.16 37.57 -19.71
CA GLU A 627 34.66 38.80 -19.11
C GLU A 627 35.49 38.36 -17.90
N VAL A 628 36.79 38.16 -18.13
CA VAL A 628 37.77 37.92 -17.08
C VAL A 628 37.73 39.17 -16.22
N ILE A 629 37.02 39.08 -15.10
CA ILE A 629 36.89 40.22 -14.19
C ILE A 629 38.31 40.52 -13.67
N PRO A 630 38.92 41.67 -14.01
CA PRO A 630 40.23 42.01 -13.49
C PRO A 630 40.13 42.16 -11.96
N PRO A 631 41.20 41.81 -11.21
CA PRO A 631 41.16 41.84 -9.75
C PRO A 631 40.75 43.25 -9.26
N GLY A 632 39.60 43.32 -8.56
CA GLY A 632 39.10 44.57 -7.94
C GLY A 632 37.78 45.14 -8.47
N LYS A 633 37.12 44.57 -9.48
CA LYS A 633 35.79 45.04 -9.95
C LYS A 633 34.67 44.04 -9.62
N LYS A 634 33.53 44.54 -9.12
CA LYS A 634 32.28 43.76 -8.95
C LYS A 634 31.42 43.86 -10.22
N ARG A 635 30.77 42.76 -10.59
CA ARG A 635 29.81 42.71 -11.71
C ARG A 635 28.60 43.60 -11.39
N LYS A 636 28.15 44.44 -12.34
CA LYS A 636 26.86 45.14 -12.22
C LYS A 636 25.74 44.08 -12.26
N ALA A 637 24.83 44.16 -11.30
CA ALA A 637 23.64 43.32 -11.28
C ALA A 637 22.72 43.73 -12.44
N THR A 638 22.43 42.79 -13.33
CA THR A 638 21.38 42.86 -14.36
C THR A 638 20.63 41.56 -14.36
#